data_AF-A0A5C1I4R4-F1
#
_entry.id   AF-A0A5C1I4R4-F1
#
_cell.length_a   1.000
_cell.length_b   1.000
_cell.length_c   1.000
_cell.angle_alpha   90.00
_cell.angle_beta   90.00
_cell.angle_gamma   90.00
#
_symmetry.space_group_name_H-M   'P 1'
#
loop_
_entity.id
_entity.type
_entity.pdbx_description
1 polymer ?
#
loop_
_entity_poly.entity_id
_entity_poly.type
_entity_poly.pdbx_seq_one_letter_code
_entity_poly.pdbx_strand_id
1 'polypeptide(L)'
;MSLNIDFTKLKTSWTKYDIVQVMDVISSEDRIDRYLKRKIIIDIPILRSFLGIKSLTEPVPTYWSEIQNYPEEKRLFALLAVIFTHGEIVKWFAEKFSTGFMQGICIVSGGKLFTNIRSALVESGAAKSIYRRAEEVPYDFTPIYKNGEVGKLFKQVLIERLSRVAKRQITTEEFYQASRDNNFHRALSLTEFQYERWLEGSSLLEFMQKDTFVITPAEFDRKFKEYIEERLTANNLDLLYDFIYKNKAFYLKQKPRFDSLREFFPGIKTVTFHLEQISDTALKLQYDQILNRKSDVPSIGNDVLRIYQHVFSIDLDTLLQDDLFINVNKYLAANYVTKIDAVRIENFYSIKEINLTGLSSTNEIYLLGENGDGKSLVLMAIYLAFNQFYITENTEQERTGKIKDLIQDNRNLFLIGRDENGVVYGKRKHWLNQFFAYGAHRGRHGADNTEKYGFMSLFDGDQVLISPVLWLKDKKLEELQTRPSAISDPSQAQSQSLVQLSISSIQEMLYDILEKNVSITFEGSEIFFLEKGSRLKFDQLSEGYKSVIIFVCDLIFRLIQNQPWAQSIQELKGVVLVDEIDLHLHPKWQFIIIKKLRALFPNVQFVFSTHSPAIIQGASDDAIIYRVYRNEKDGKTKLSDVYYRKNLDHLMINSLVTSPLFGMDSARMNSTNDNSDTSDSYLLYRINQRIHSELEARKNSGQVFITESEIDELIDKLLREDLDSND
;
A
#
# COMPACT_ATOMS: atom_id res chain seq x y z
N MET A 1 45.46 -29.08 -22.32
CA MET A 1 44.02 -29.27 -22.61
C MET A 1 43.27 -28.76 -21.39
N SER A 2 42.52 -27.67 -21.51
CA SER A 2 41.60 -27.23 -20.44
C SER A 2 40.53 -28.30 -20.26
N LEU A 3 40.39 -28.80 -19.05
CA LEU A 3 39.46 -29.87 -18.72
C LEU A 3 38.08 -29.25 -18.49
N ASN A 4 37.26 -29.17 -19.53
CA ASN A 4 35.91 -28.60 -19.43
C ASN A 4 34.96 -29.62 -18.78
N ILE A 5 34.77 -29.54 -17.46
CA ILE A 5 33.82 -30.38 -16.71
C ILE A 5 32.46 -29.70 -16.76
N ASP A 6 31.54 -30.26 -17.54
CA ASP A 6 30.15 -29.79 -17.58
C ASP A 6 29.33 -30.39 -16.43
N PHE A 7 29.09 -29.59 -15.39
CA PHE A 7 28.36 -30.00 -14.19
C PHE A 7 26.86 -30.20 -14.44
N THR A 8 26.30 -29.71 -15.56
CA THR A 8 24.89 -29.90 -15.90
C THR A 8 24.54 -31.37 -16.18
N LYS A 9 25.56 -32.22 -16.42
CA LYS A 9 25.43 -33.67 -16.57
C LYS A 9 25.06 -34.39 -15.27
N LEU A 10 25.23 -33.77 -14.11
CA LEU A 10 24.79 -34.32 -12.83
C LEU A 10 23.28 -34.09 -12.65
N LYS A 11 22.48 -35.16 -12.66
CA LYS A 11 21.02 -35.10 -12.48
C LYS A 11 20.57 -36.10 -11.42
N THR A 12 19.86 -35.60 -10.41
CA THR A 12 19.20 -36.41 -9.38
C THR A 12 17.71 -36.09 -9.42
N SER A 13 16.81 -37.07 -9.36
CA SER A 13 15.37 -36.83 -9.31
C SER A 13 14.96 -36.25 -7.96
N TRP A 14 14.25 -35.12 -7.94
CA TRP A 14 13.75 -34.47 -6.71
C TRP A 14 12.24 -34.65 -6.59
N THR A 15 11.74 -35.25 -5.49
CA THR A 15 10.32 -35.13 -5.10
C THR A 15 10.16 -34.27 -3.84
N LYS A 16 8.95 -33.72 -3.63
CA LYS A 16 8.60 -32.88 -2.47
C LYS A 16 8.81 -33.62 -1.14
N TYR A 17 8.50 -34.91 -1.12
CA TYR A 17 8.61 -35.76 0.07
C TYR A 17 10.07 -36.08 0.40
N ASP A 18 10.91 -36.29 -0.62
CA ASP A 18 12.30 -36.71 -0.39
C ASP A 18 13.16 -35.59 0.18
N ILE A 19 12.94 -34.32 -0.20
CA ILE A 19 13.78 -33.20 0.28
C ILE A 19 13.56 -32.91 1.76
N VAL A 20 12.31 -32.92 2.23
CA VAL A 20 12.01 -32.74 3.66
C VAL A 20 12.63 -33.88 4.48
N GLN A 21 12.62 -35.10 3.94
CA GLN A 21 13.24 -36.26 4.58
C GLN A 21 14.77 -36.18 4.56
N VAL A 22 15.39 -35.75 3.45
CA VAL A 22 16.84 -35.57 3.33
C VAL A 22 17.36 -34.50 4.30
N MET A 23 16.62 -33.41 4.50
CA MET A 23 16.96 -32.39 5.50
C MET A 23 16.86 -32.91 6.95
N ASP A 24 16.03 -33.93 7.19
CA ASP A 24 15.90 -34.60 8.49
C ASP A 24 17.00 -35.67 8.72
N VAL A 25 17.64 -36.19 7.66
CA VAL A 25 18.76 -37.16 7.73
C VAL A 25 19.91 -36.62 8.57
N ILE A 26 20.22 -35.32 8.44
CA ILE A 26 21.36 -34.67 9.10
C ILE A 26 21.01 -34.06 10.46
N SER A 27 19.82 -34.35 11.00
CA SER A 27 19.39 -33.82 12.30
C SER A 27 20.28 -34.32 13.46
N SER A 28 20.84 -35.54 13.35
CA SER A 28 21.80 -36.16 14.29
C SER A 28 22.58 -37.30 13.62
N GLU A 29 23.70 -37.74 14.21
CA GLU A 29 24.45 -38.92 13.72
C GLU A 29 23.64 -40.22 13.76
N ASP A 30 22.82 -40.41 14.81
CA ASP A 30 21.93 -41.58 14.96
C ASP A 30 20.90 -41.67 13.81
N ARG A 31 20.45 -40.52 13.29
CA ARG A 31 19.54 -40.49 12.13
C ARG A 31 20.20 -41.01 10.87
N ILE A 32 21.44 -40.60 10.58
CA ILE A 32 22.19 -41.09 9.41
C ILE A 32 22.29 -42.63 9.45
N ASP A 33 22.64 -43.20 10.59
CA ASP A 33 22.73 -44.66 10.79
C ASP A 33 21.36 -45.36 10.61
N ARG A 34 20.26 -44.77 11.10
CA ARG A 34 18.90 -45.31 10.88
C ARG A 34 18.51 -45.36 9.41
N TYR A 35 18.88 -44.36 8.61
CA TYR A 35 18.63 -44.35 7.17
C TYR A 35 19.49 -45.41 6.44
N LEU A 36 20.77 -45.55 6.80
CA LEU A 36 21.66 -46.58 6.25
C LEU A 36 21.16 -48.01 6.56
N LYS A 37 20.63 -48.23 7.77
CA LYS A 37 20.04 -49.50 8.21
C LYS A 37 18.61 -49.75 7.69
N ARG A 38 18.09 -48.88 6.81
CA ARG A 38 16.72 -48.94 6.24
C ARG A 38 15.59 -48.95 7.28
N LYS A 39 15.82 -48.34 8.44
CA LYS A 39 14.77 -48.18 9.48
C LYS A 39 13.77 -47.08 9.15
N ILE A 40 14.08 -46.22 8.17
CA ILE A 40 13.22 -45.14 7.66
C ILE A 40 13.17 -45.26 6.13
N ILE A 41 11.98 -45.10 5.55
CA ILE A 41 11.75 -45.25 4.10
C ILE A 41 12.15 -43.95 3.39
N ILE A 42 13.13 -44.04 2.49
CA ILE A 42 13.54 -42.99 1.54
C ILE A 42 14.04 -43.64 0.25
N ASP A 43 13.92 -42.96 -0.89
CA ASP A 43 14.49 -43.42 -2.15
C ASP A 43 16.03 -43.56 -2.06
N ILE A 44 16.52 -44.78 -2.30
CA ILE A 44 17.94 -45.14 -2.14
C ILE A 44 18.86 -44.36 -3.10
N PRO A 45 18.54 -44.25 -4.41
CA PRO A 45 19.27 -43.35 -5.32
C PRO A 45 19.41 -41.91 -4.80
N ILE A 46 18.33 -41.31 -4.29
CA ILE A 46 18.35 -39.94 -3.76
C ILE A 46 19.24 -39.84 -2.52
N LEU A 47 19.09 -40.76 -1.57
CA LEU A 47 19.90 -40.81 -0.34
C LEU A 47 21.40 -40.97 -0.67
N ARG A 48 21.75 -41.85 -1.62
CA ARG A 48 23.14 -42.05 -2.07
C ARG A 48 23.72 -40.81 -2.75
N SER A 49 22.91 -40.15 -3.57
CA SER A 49 23.31 -38.90 -4.24
C SER A 49 23.60 -37.80 -3.21
N PHE A 50 22.70 -37.62 -2.25
CA PHE A 50 22.85 -36.66 -1.15
C PHE A 50 24.06 -36.98 -0.27
N LEU A 51 24.17 -38.20 0.26
CA LEU A 51 25.24 -38.56 1.20
C LEU A 51 26.63 -38.61 0.56
N GLY A 52 26.75 -38.61 -0.76
CA GLY A 52 28.07 -38.73 -1.38
C GLY A 52 28.61 -40.17 -1.37
N ILE A 53 27.74 -41.20 -1.38
CA ILE A 53 28.14 -42.62 -1.40
C ILE A 53 27.66 -43.40 -2.64
N LYS A 54 28.43 -44.41 -3.08
CA LYS A 54 28.10 -45.35 -4.17
C LYS A 54 27.34 -46.58 -3.68
N SER A 55 27.39 -46.94 -2.41
CA SER A 55 26.51 -47.96 -1.84
C SER A 55 26.25 -47.65 -0.37
N LEU A 56 25.18 -48.21 0.21
CA LEU A 56 24.85 -48.03 1.64
C LEU A 56 25.87 -48.71 2.58
N THR A 57 26.82 -49.47 2.03
CA THR A 57 27.90 -50.16 2.75
C THR A 57 29.21 -49.38 2.71
N GLU A 58 29.29 -48.31 1.90
CA GLU A 58 30.46 -47.43 1.83
C GLU A 58 30.45 -46.50 3.05
N PRO A 59 31.61 -46.19 3.66
CA PRO A 59 31.67 -45.20 4.72
C PRO A 59 31.12 -43.86 4.25
N VAL A 60 30.27 -43.26 5.09
CA VAL A 60 29.76 -41.90 4.84
C VAL A 60 30.92 -40.91 4.96
N PRO A 61 31.03 -39.93 4.03
CA PRO A 61 32.07 -38.91 4.11
C PRO A 61 32.09 -38.17 5.45
N THR A 62 33.29 -37.87 5.97
CA THR A 62 33.49 -37.32 7.32
C THR A 62 32.90 -35.94 7.51
N TYR A 63 32.72 -35.16 6.43
CA TYR A 63 32.05 -33.86 6.50
C TYR A 63 30.62 -33.94 7.05
N TRP A 64 29.95 -35.10 7.01
CA TRP A 64 28.63 -35.29 7.62
C TRP A 64 28.65 -35.46 9.14
N SER A 65 29.69 -36.08 9.71
CA SER A 65 29.91 -36.11 11.15
C SER A 65 30.47 -34.78 11.64
N GLU A 66 31.38 -34.16 10.88
CA GLU A 66 32.02 -32.89 11.27
C GLU A 66 31.03 -31.72 11.29
N ILE A 67 30.05 -31.67 10.37
CA ILE A 67 29.03 -30.61 10.36
C ILE A 67 28.09 -30.67 11.58
N GLN A 68 28.03 -31.79 12.31
CA GLN A 68 27.22 -31.88 13.53
C GLN A 68 27.72 -30.96 14.65
N ASN A 69 29.00 -30.56 14.60
CA ASN A 69 29.59 -29.59 15.51
C ASN A 69 29.14 -28.13 15.25
N TYR A 70 28.42 -27.88 14.16
CA TYR A 70 27.96 -26.54 13.72
C TYR A 70 26.43 -26.52 13.61
N PRO A 71 25.70 -26.49 14.75
CA PRO A 71 24.25 -26.69 14.77
C PRO A 71 23.45 -25.54 14.12
N GLU A 72 24.00 -24.32 14.06
CA GLU A 72 23.36 -23.18 13.43
C GLU A 72 23.44 -23.26 11.90
N GLU A 73 24.56 -23.74 11.36
CA GLU A 73 24.86 -23.78 9.95
C GLU A 73 24.45 -25.10 9.27
N LYS A 74 24.31 -26.20 10.03
CA LYS A 74 24.07 -27.54 9.47
C LYS A 74 22.87 -27.62 8.53
N ARG A 75 21.79 -26.88 8.81
CA ARG A 75 20.59 -26.86 7.96
C ARG A 75 20.87 -26.18 6.62
N LEU A 76 21.55 -25.05 6.62
CA LEU A 76 21.97 -24.39 5.37
C LEU A 76 23.00 -25.23 4.61
N PHE A 77 23.92 -25.89 5.32
CA PHE A 77 24.88 -26.80 4.73
C PHE A 77 24.21 -27.95 3.98
N ALA A 78 23.21 -28.60 4.59
CA ALA A 78 22.45 -29.65 3.91
C ALA A 78 21.66 -29.13 2.71
N LEU A 79 21.06 -27.94 2.81
CA LEU A 79 20.39 -27.31 1.67
C LEU A 79 21.35 -27.15 0.48
N LEU A 80 22.53 -26.57 0.72
CA LEU A 80 23.53 -26.38 -0.33
C LEU A 80 24.01 -27.73 -0.88
N ALA A 81 24.27 -28.72 -0.02
CA ALA A 81 24.68 -30.06 -0.45
C ALA A 81 23.61 -30.75 -1.31
N VAL A 82 22.32 -30.51 -1.02
CA VAL A 82 21.18 -30.95 -1.83
C VAL A 82 21.18 -30.22 -3.18
N ILE A 83 21.27 -28.89 -3.22
CA ILE A 83 21.30 -28.08 -4.46
C ILE A 83 22.38 -28.60 -5.42
N PHE A 84 23.57 -28.92 -4.90
CA PHE A 84 24.69 -29.43 -5.68
C PHE A 84 24.60 -30.92 -6.07
N THR A 85 23.43 -31.55 -5.94
CA THR A 85 23.12 -32.85 -6.54
C THR A 85 22.51 -32.75 -7.94
N HIS A 86 22.21 -31.53 -8.42
CA HIS A 86 21.55 -31.30 -9.70
C HIS A 86 22.10 -30.06 -10.42
N GLY A 87 22.83 -30.26 -11.51
CA GLY A 87 23.55 -29.17 -12.20
C GLY A 87 22.65 -28.08 -12.80
N GLU A 88 21.47 -28.43 -13.32
CA GLU A 88 20.51 -27.41 -13.80
C GLU A 88 19.99 -26.50 -12.67
N ILE A 89 19.83 -27.01 -11.44
CA ILE A 89 19.42 -26.20 -10.30
C ILE A 89 20.55 -25.25 -9.90
N VAL A 90 21.79 -25.74 -9.84
CA VAL A 90 22.98 -24.89 -9.60
C VAL A 90 23.05 -23.75 -10.62
N LYS A 91 22.79 -24.06 -11.91
CA LYS A 91 22.72 -23.05 -12.96
C LYS A 91 21.61 -22.02 -12.72
N TRP A 92 20.43 -22.43 -12.26
CA TRP A 92 19.36 -21.50 -11.90
C TRP A 92 19.73 -20.60 -10.72
N PHE A 93 20.35 -21.16 -9.68
CA PHE A 93 20.87 -20.34 -8.59
C PHE A 93 21.91 -19.33 -9.09
N ALA A 94 22.83 -19.74 -9.97
CA ALA A 94 23.86 -18.87 -10.51
C ALA A 94 23.34 -17.76 -11.44
N GLU A 95 22.40 -18.08 -12.33
CA GLU A 95 21.99 -17.20 -13.43
C GLU A 95 20.67 -16.47 -13.19
N LYS A 96 19.77 -17.06 -12.39
CA LYS A 96 18.39 -16.58 -12.25
C LYS A 96 18.04 -16.13 -10.84
N PHE A 97 18.53 -16.81 -9.80
CA PHE A 97 18.08 -16.55 -8.43
C PHE A 97 19.03 -15.69 -7.61
N SER A 98 20.34 -15.84 -7.80
CA SER A 98 21.35 -15.09 -7.07
C SER A 98 21.27 -13.59 -7.35
N THR A 99 21.19 -12.80 -6.29
CA THR A 99 21.28 -11.34 -6.33
C THR A 99 22.67 -10.84 -5.91
N GLY A 100 23.62 -11.77 -5.66
CA GLY A 100 24.87 -11.46 -4.97
C GLY A 100 24.67 -11.21 -3.47
N PHE A 101 25.72 -10.74 -2.80
CA PHE A 101 25.71 -10.42 -1.37
C PHE A 101 25.19 -11.56 -0.47
N MET A 102 25.52 -12.81 -0.80
CA MET A 102 25.09 -13.99 -0.04
C MET A 102 23.58 -14.26 -0.07
N GLN A 103 22.81 -13.57 -0.92
CA GLN A 103 21.34 -13.62 -0.96
C GLN A 103 20.80 -13.86 -2.37
N GLY A 104 19.49 -14.12 -2.47
CA GLY A 104 18.81 -14.22 -3.76
C GLY A 104 17.29 -14.34 -3.66
N ILE A 105 16.63 -14.44 -4.81
CA ILE A 105 15.18 -14.59 -4.94
C ILE A 105 14.88 -15.75 -5.88
N CYS A 106 14.22 -16.78 -5.37
CA CYS A 106 13.72 -17.89 -6.19
C CYS A 106 12.37 -17.50 -6.80
N ILE A 107 12.31 -17.35 -8.14
CA ILE A 107 11.14 -16.84 -8.89
C ILE A 107 10.47 -17.97 -9.70
N VAL A 108 9.13 -17.99 -9.75
CA VAL A 108 8.33 -19.01 -10.44
C VAL A 108 8.60 -19.07 -11.95
N SER A 109 8.88 -20.28 -12.42
CA SER A 109 8.40 -20.74 -13.73
C SER A 109 7.79 -22.11 -13.46
N GLY A 110 6.47 -22.26 -13.62
CA GLY A 110 5.69 -23.39 -13.07
C GLY A 110 6.34 -24.78 -13.21
N GLY A 111 6.14 -25.65 -12.22
CA GLY A 111 6.65 -27.04 -12.25
C GLY A 111 6.88 -27.65 -10.87
N LYS A 112 6.91 -29.00 -10.80
CA LYS A 112 7.13 -29.74 -9.54
C LYS A 112 8.50 -29.44 -8.92
N LEU A 113 9.53 -29.21 -9.73
CA LEU A 113 10.91 -28.95 -9.28
C LEU A 113 11.04 -27.61 -8.52
N PHE A 114 10.32 -26.58 -8.92
CA PHE A 114 10.31 -25.29 -8.22
C PHE A 114 9.67 -25.40 -6.82
N THR A 115 8.52 -26.08 -6.74
CA THR A 115 7.80 -26.30 -5.47
C THR A 115 8.69 -27.01 -4.44
N ASN A 116 9.56 -27.89 -4.93
CA ASN A 116 10.54 -28.63 -4.15
C ASN A 116 11.66 -27.71 -3.63
N ILE A 117 12.24 -26.86 -4.50
CA ILE A 117 13.27 -25.89 -4.11
C ILE A 117 12.73 -24.90 -3.06
N ARG A 118 11.53 -24.35 -3.28
CA ARG A 118 10.85 -23.47 -2.30
C ARG A 118 10.72 -24.13 -0.93
N SER A 119 10.28 -25.38 -0.91
CA SER A 119 10.13 -26.12 0.35
C SER A 119 11.48 -26.31 1.03
N ALA A 120 12.54 -26.62 0.27
CA ALA A 120 13.91 -26.75 0.78
C ALA A 120 14.41 -25.45 1.43
N LEU A 121 14.19 -24.30 0.77
CA LEU A 121 14.61 -22.98 1.26
C LEU A 121 13.92 -22.61 2.58
N VAL A 122 12.63 -22.92 2.72
CA VAL A 122 11.88 -22.64 3.95
C VAL A 122 12.28 -23.59 5.09
N GLU A 123 12.36 -24.89 4.83
CA GLU A 123 12.69 -25.87 5.87
C GLU A 123 14.15 -25.76 6.37
N SER A 124 15.07 -25.30 5.52
CA SER A 124 16.47 -25.07 5.91
C SER A 124 16.67 -23.82 6.77
N GLY A 125 15.69 -22.92 6.81
CA GLY A 125 15.81 -21.60 7.43
C GLY A 125 16.42 -20.53 6.52
N ALA A 126 16.75 -20.84 5.26
CA ALA A 126 17.21 -19.85 4.29
C ALA A 126 16.13 -18.83 3.93
N ALA A 127 14.85 -19.23 3.99
CA ALA A 127 13.70 -18.36 3.74
C ALA A 127 12.71 -18.42 4.91
N LYS A 128 12.02 -17.29 5.19
CA LYS A 128 10.97 -17.24 6.23
C LYS A 128 9.77 -18.12 5.86
N SER A 129 9.11 -18.68 6.87
CA SER A 129 7.96 -19.58 6.70
C SER A 129 6.76 -18.96 5.96
N ILE A 130 6.60 -17.63 6.01
CA ILE A 130 5.58 -16.88 5.27
C ILE A 130 5.67 -17.11 3.75
N TYR A 131 6.87 -17.42 3.22
CA TYR A 131 7.09 -17.64 1.79
C TYR A 131 6.76 -19.07 1.33
N ARG A 132 6.23 -19.95 2.21
CA ARG A 132 5.89 -21.35 1.86
C ARG A 132 4.89 -21.47 0.70
N ARG A 133 4.06 -20.44 0.49
CA ARG A 133 3.08 -20.36 -0.62
C ARG A 133 3.32 -19.19 -1.57
N ALA A 134 4.34 -18.38 -1.33
CA ALA A 134 4.67 -17.24 -2.18
C ALA A 134 5.21 -17.68 -3.54
N GLU A 135 4.98 -16.82 -4.54
CA GLU A 135 5.54 -16.97 -5.88
C GLU A 135 7.02 -16.56 -5.92
N GLU A 136 7.39 -15.52 -5.17
CA GLU A 136 8.78 -15.17 -4.95
C GLU A 136 9.23 -15.59 -3.56
N VAL A 137 10.36 -16.30 -3.48
CA VAL A 137 10.91 -16.81 -2.23
C VAL A 137 12.30 -16.22 -2.04
N PRO A 138 12.43 -15.11 -1.29
CA PRO A 138 13.75 -14.58 -0.94
C PRO A 138 14.45 -15.57 -0.02
N TYR A 139 15.74 -15.79 -0.28
CA TYR A 139 16.59 -16.62 0.55
C TYR A 139 17.86 -15.88 0.98
N ASP A 140 18.36 -16.25 2.16
CA ASP A 140 19.55 -15.70 2.78
C ASP A 140 20.51 -16.83 3.17
N PHE A 141 21.71 -16.82 2.59
CA PHE A 141 22.79 -17.74 2.93
C PHE A 141 23.83 -17.11 3.85
N THR A 142 23.74 -15.81 4.18
CA THR A 142 24.68 -15.12 5.08
C THR A 142 25.02 -15.92 6.35
N PRO A 143 24.07 -16.59 7.04
CA PRO A 143 24.42 -17.33 8.26
C PRO A 143 25.48 -18.42 8.07
N ILE A 144 25.50 -19.12 6.92
CA ILE A 144 26.47 -20.21 6.68
C ILE A 144 27.90 -19.68 6.45
N TYR A 145 28.03 -18.44 5.97
CA TYR A 145 29.32 -17.83 5.61
C TYR A 145 30.05 -17.17 6.78
N LYS A 146 29.39 -17.08 7.94
CA LYS A 146 30.01 -16.59 9.18
C LYS A 146 31.11 -17.51 9.66
N ASN A 147 31.02 -18.80 9.37
CA ASN A 147 31.96 -19.81 9.81
C ASN A 147 32.78 -20.37 8.65
N GLY A 148 34.08 -20.06 8.64
CA GLY A 148 34.98 -20.50 7.59
C GLY A 148 35.24 -22.01 7.61
N GLU A 149 35.25 -22.65 8.78
CA GLU A 149 35.46 -24.11 8.87
C GLU A 149 34.34 -24.88 8.17
N VAL A 150 33.11 -24.37 8.18
CA VAL A 150 31.99 -24.91 7.40
C VAL A 150 32.26 -24.82 5.88
N GLY A 151 32.96 -23.78 5.43
CA GLY A 151 33.39 -23.63 4.03
C GLY A 151 34.39 -24.70 3.59
N LYS A 152 35.35 -25.06 4.46
CA LYS A 152 36.26 -26.20 4.20
C LYS A 152 35.51 -27.53 4.07
N LEU A 153 34.51 -27.76 4.93
CA LEU A 153 33.64 -28.93 4.81
C LEU A 153 32.87 -28.92 3.49
N PHE A 154 32.37 -27.75 3.08
CA PHE A 154 31.62 -27.63 1.83
C PHE A 154 32.50 -27.80 0.60
N LYS A 155 33.78 -27.38 0.65
CA LYS A 155 34.79 -27.66 -0.38
C LYS A 155 34.92 -29.17 -0.64
N GLN A 156 34.93 -29.99 0.43
CA GLN A 156 34.97 -31.45 0.29
C GLN A 156 33.73 -31.99 -0.43
N VAL A 157 32.53 -31.45 -0.15
CA VAL A 157 31.30 -31.78 -0.88
C VAL A 157 31.48 -31.48 -2.37
N LEU A 158 31.94 -30.29 -2.73
CA LEU A 158 32.08 -29.89 -4.14
C LEU A 158 33.13 -30.72 -4.89
N ILE A 159 34.28 -31.01 -4.26
CA ILE A 159 35.31 -31.89 -4.84
C ILE A 159 34.75 -33.28 -5.10
N GLU A 160 33.98 -33.81 -4.16
CA GLU A 160 33.32 -35.11 -4.30
C GLU A 160 32.35 -35.10 -5.49
N ARG A 161 31.48 -34.09 -5.60
CA ARG A 161 30.50 -33.97 -6.70
C ARG A 161 31.18 -33.82 -8.05
N LEU A 162 32.20 -32.98 -8.16
CA LEU A 162 32.95 -32.80 -9.40
C LEU A 162 33.70 -34.10 -9.78
N SER A 163 34.27 -34.81 -8.80
CA SER A 163 34.98 -36.08 -9.05
C SER A 163 34.04 -37.16 -9.60
N ARG A 164 32.77 -37.16 -9.20
CA ARG A 164 31.74 -38.03 -9.80
C ARG A 164 31.50 -37.72 -11.27
N VAL A 165 31.37 -36.44 -11.61
CA VAL A 165 31.13 -36.00 -13.00
C VAL A 165 32.35 -36.29 -13.86
N ALA A 166 33.56 -36.05 -13.34
CA ALA A 166 34.82 -36.33 -14.03
C ALA A 166 35.19 -37.83 -14.07
N LYS A 167 34.55 -38.67 -13.24
CA LYS A 167 34.85 -40.09 -13.02
C LYS A 167 36.30 -40.37 -12.59
N ARG A 168 36.94 -39.40 -11.94
CA ARG A 168 38.29 -39.47 -11.39
C ARG A 168 38.44 -38.46 -10.25
N GLN A 169 39.50 -38.59 -9.46
CA GLN A 169 39.85 -37.53 -8.51
C GLN A 169 40.31 -36.27 -9.25
N ILE A 170 39.94 -35.13 -8.68
CA ILE A 170 40.22 -33.79 -9.21
C ILE A 170 41.25 -33.13 -8.30
N THR A 171 42.28 -32.52 -8.90
CA THR A 171 43.30 -31.77 -8.14
C THR A 171 42.76 -30.41 -7.68
N THR A 172 43.42 -29.75 -6.72
CA THR A 172 43.00 -28.42 -6.25
C THR A 172 42.97 -27.37 -7.37
N GLU A 173 43.92 -27.43 -8.31
CA GLU A 173 43.96 -26.52 -9.47
C GLU A 173 42.78 -26.77 -10.42
N GLU A 174 42.47 -28.04 -10.69
CA GLU A 174 41.33 -28.43 -11.51
C GLU A 174 39.99 -28.09 -10.84
N PHE A 175 39.93 -28.14 -9.51
CA PHE A 175 38.73 -27.83 -8.73
C PHE A 175 38.29 -26.37 -8.92
N TYR A 176 39.19 -25.41 -8.77
CA TYR A 176 38.84 -23.99 -8.91
C TYR A 176 38.51 -23.63 -10.35
N GLN A 177 39.22 -24.22 -11.32
CA GLN A 177 38.89 -24.04 -12.73
C GLN A 177 37.49 -24.57 -13.04
N ALA A 178 37.18 -25.80 -12.65
CA ALA A 178 35.86 -26.39 -12.87
C ALA A 178 34.75 -25.63 -12.13
N SER A 179 35.03 -25.11 -10.93
CA SER A 179 34.09 -24.29 -10.17
C SER A 179 33.76 -22.96 -10.86
N ARG A 180 34.77 -22.31 -11.47
CA ARG A 180 34.60 -21.08 -12.25
C ARG A 180 33.81 -21.34 -13.53
N ASP A 181 34.18 -22.37 -14.28
CA ASP A 181 33.51 -22.75 -15.53
C ASP A 181 32.01 -23.04 -15.33
N ASN A 182 31.62 -23.49 -14.13
CA ASN A 182 30.23 -23.78 -13.76
C ASN A 182 29.55 -22.71 -12.89
N ASN A 183 30.18 -21.54 -12.68
CA ASN A 183 29.63 -20.43 -11.88
C ASN A 183 29.20 -20.79 -10.45
N PHE A 184 29.93 -21.69 -9.78
CA PHE A 184 29.58 -22.13 -8.41
C PHE A 184 29.55 -20.98 -7.41
N HIS A 185 30.47 -20.02 -7.54
CA HIS A 185 30.49 -18.81 -6.72
C HIS A 185 29.16 -18.04 -6.81
N ARG A 186 28.59 -17.87 -8.01
CA ARG A 186 27.28 -17.21 -8.20
C ARG A 186 26.14 -18.04 -7.66
N ALA A 187 26.18 -19.37 -7.79
CA ALA A 187 25.15 -20.25 -7.24
C ALA A 187 25.05 -20.16 -5.71
N LEU A 188 26.16 -19.80 -5.06
CA LEU A 188 26.25 -19.52 -3.64
C LEU A 188 26.02 -18.04 -3.30
N SER A 189 25.71 -17.20 -4.29
CA SER A 189 25.56 -15.75 -4.14
C SER A 189 26.83 -15.02 -3.64
N LEU A 190 28.01 -15.56 -3.97
CA LEU A 190 29.32 -15.00 -3.63
C LEU A 190 30.04 -14.43 -4.86
N THR A 191 30.98 -13.50 -4.65
CA THR A 191 32.02 -13.19 -5.65
C THR A 191 33.04 -14.33 -5.73
N GLU A 192 33.81 -14.42 -6.82
CA GLU A 192 34.88 -15.44 -6.93
C GLU A 192 35.85 -15.38 -5.76
N PHE A 193 36.22 -14.18 -5.35
CA PHE A 193 37.13 -13.95 -4.23
C PHE A 193 36.56 -14.41 -2.88
N GLN A 194 35.29 -14.07 -2.59
CA GLN A 194 34.60 -14.53 -1.38
C GLN A 194 34.45 -16.05 -1.37
N TYR A 195 34.13 -16.64 -2.52
CA TYR A 195 34.00 -18.09 -2.70
C TYR A 195 35.31 -18.81 -2.37
N GLU A 196 36.44 -18.39 -2.96
CA GLU A 196 37.75 -18.99 -2.69
C GLU A 196 38.12 -18.85 -1.20
N ARG A 197 37.95 -17.66 -0.61
CA ARG A 197 38.25 -17.40 0.80
C ARG A 197 37.46 -18.30 1.76
N TRP A 198 36.15 -18.41 1.54
CA TRP A 198 35.29 -19.24 2.40
C TRP A 198 35.66 -20.72 2.30
N LEU A 199 35.91 -21.22 1.10
CA LEU A 199 36.32 -22.61 0.91
C LEU A 199 37.70 -22.94 1.49
N GLU A 200 38.58 -21.95 1.66
CA GLU A 200 39.88 -22.11 2.34
C GLU A 200 39.81 -21.89 3.87
N GLY A 201 38.62 -21.65 4.43
CA GLY A 201 38.43 -21.55 5.88
C GLY A 201 38.32 -20.15 6.44
N SER A 202 38.26 -19.12 5.60
CA SER A 202 38.05 -17.75 6.08
C SER A 202 36.57 -17.49 6.35
N SER A 203 36.30 -16.82 7.47
CA SER A 203 34.98 -16.21 7.66
C SER A 203 34.80 -15.07 6.67
N LEU A 204 33.59 -14.92 6.11
CA LEU A 204 33.28 -13.79 5.24
C LEU A 204 32.71 -12.58 6.00
N LEU A 205 32.71 -12.61 7.34
CA LEU A 205 32.34 -11.48 8.20
C LEU A 205 33.11 -10.21 7.84
N GLU A 206 34.39 -10.34 7.46
CA GLU A 206 35.26 -9.22 7.10
C GLU A 206 34.88 -8.58 5.76
N PHE A 207 34.36 -9.36 4.80
CA PHE A 207 33.85 -8.83 3.53
C PHE A 207 32.45 -8.23 3.63
N MET A 208 31.85 -8.30 4.82
CA MET A 208 30.72 -7.44 5.17
C MET A 208 31.17 -6.02 5.53
N GLN A 209 32.49 -5.79 5.65
CA GLN A 209 33.11 -4.47 5.67
C GLN A 209 33.61 -4.11 4.25
N LYS A 210 33.23 -2.91 3.79
CA LYS A 210 33.22 -2.46 2.39
C LYS A 210 34.62 -2.08 1.88
N ASP A 211 35.04 -2.65 0.73
CA ASP A 211 36.12 -2.11 -0.14
C ASP A 211 35.74 -2.23 -1.64
N THR A 212 36.24 -1.31 -2.47
CA THR A 212 35.51 -0.79 -3.66
C THR A 212 36.32 -0.74 -4.96
N PHE A 213 35.62 -0.68 -6.11
CA PHE A 213 36.16 -0.35 -7.44
C PHE A 213 36.14 1.17 -7.75
N VAL A 214 37.04 1.60 -8.65
CA VAL A 214 37.32 3.00 -9.02
C VAL A 214 36.53 3.45 -10.27
N ILE A 215 35.72 4.50 -10.13
CA ILE A 215 35.07 5.27 -11.21
C ILE A 215 35.83 6.59 -11.39
N THR A 216 35.94 7.12 -12.62
CA THR A 216 36.61 8.42 -12.84
C THR A 216 35.75 9.59 -12.31
N PRO A 217 36.36 10.60 -11.67
CA PRO A 217 35.62 11.70 -11.01
C PRO A 217 34.66 12.46 -11.92
N ALA A 218 35.05 12.73 -13.17
CA ALA A 218 34.23 13.51 -14.11
C ALA A 218 32.96 12.77 -14.57
N GLU A 219 33.02 11.44 -14.63
CA GLU A 219 31.91 10.59 -15.06
C GLU A 219 30.94 10.32 -13.90
N PHE A 220 31.47 10.23 -12.68
CA PHE A 220 30.72 10.24 -11.43
C PHE A 220 29.96 11.56 -11.25
N ASP A 221 30.62 12.71 -11.42
CA ASP A 221 30.01 14.03 -11.23
C ASP A 221 28.81 14.27 -12.16
N ARG A 222 28.90 13.88 -13.44
CA ARG A 222 27.79 14.00 -14.39
C ARG A 222 26.63 13.09 -14.04
N LYS A 223 26.89 11.80 -13.81
CA LYS A 223 25.84 10.83 -13.49
C LYS A 223 25.18 11.10 -12.14
N PHE A 224 25.95 11.53 -11.15
CA PHE A 224 25.45 11.87 -9.83
C PHE A 224 24.59 13.14 -9.88
N LYS A 225 24.99 14.15 -10.66
CA LYS A 225 24.17 15.33 -10.89
C LYS A 225 22.83 14.98 -11.55
N GLU A 226 22.85 14.18 -12.61
CA GLU A 226 21.63 13.70 -13.28
C GLU A 226 20.74 12.88 -12.33
N TYR A 227 21.33 12.00 -11.53
CA TYR A 227 20.63 11.18 -10.52
C TYR A 227 19.98 12.02 -9.42
N ILE A 228 20.67 13.04 -8.91
CA ILE A 228 20.14 13.93 -7.86
C ILE A 228 19.06 14.85 -8.42
N GLU A 229 19.24 15.43 -9.61
CA GLU A 229 18.21 16.25 -10.26
C GLU A 229 16.94 15.41 -10.56
N GLU A 230 17.11 14.16 -10.99
CA GLU A 230 16.01 13.23 -11.20
C GLU A 230 15.28 12.88 -9.89
N ARG A 231 16.02 12.62 -8.80
CA ARG A 231 15.46 12.30 -7.48
C ARG A 231 14.84 13.51 -6.77
N LEU A 232 15.40 14.70 -6.91
CA LEU A 232 14.82 15.93 -6.37
C LEU A 232 13.46 16.23 -7.02
N THR A 233 13.37 16.00 -8.33
CA THR A 233 12.13 16.16 -9.10
C THR A 233 11.12 15.06 -8.80
N ALA A 234 11.56 13.80 -8.68
CA ALA A 234 10.70 12.66 -8.37
C ALA A 234 10.08 12.70 -6.96
N ASN A 235 10.69 13.46 -6.05
CA ASN A 235 10.30 13.54 -4.64
C ASN A 235 9.73 14.90 -4.22
N ASN A 236 9.40 15.76 -5.19
CA ASN A 236 8.85 17.11 -4.97
C ASN A 236 9.74 18.04 -4.11
N LEU A 237 11.02 17.71 -3.93
CA LEU A 237 11.99 18.52 -3.17
C LEU A 237 12.45 19.74 -3.98
N ASP A 238 12.35 19.67 -5.30
CA ASP A 238 12.49 20.78 -6.23
C ASP A 238 11.50 21.92 -5.95
N LEU A 239 10.36 21.62 -5.30
CA LEU A 239 9.41 22.65 -4.89
C LEU A 239 9.99 23.57 -3.81
N LEU A 240 10.90 23.06 -2.97
CA LEU A 240 11.40 23.73 -1.76
C LEU A 240 12.80 24.33 -1.94
N TYR A 241 13.65 23.73 -2.79
CA TYR A 241 15.06 24.09 -2.91
C TYR A 241 15.51 24.31 -4.37
N ASP A 242 16.42 25.25 -4.58
CA ASP A 242 17.24 25.44 -5.77
C ASP A 242 18.51 24.60 -5.63
N PHE A 243 18.83 23.82 -6.66
CA PHE A 243 20.05 23.04 -6.75
C PHE A 243 21.12 23.79 -7.55
N ILE A 244 22.26 24.08 -6.92
CA ILE A 244 23.35 24.86 -7.51
C ILE A 244 24.64 24.06 -7.40
N TYR A 245 25.38 23.92 -8.50
CA TYR A 245 26.72 23.33 -8.50
C TYR A 245 27.78 24.41 -8.70
N LYS A 246 28.71 24.57 -7.74
CA LYS A 246 29.80 25.55 -7.83
C LYS A 246 30.99 25.12 -6.97
N ASN A 247 32.21 25.33 -7.44
CA ASN A 247 33.45 25.06 -6.67
C ASN A 247 33.53 23.64 -6.08
N LYS A 248 33.21 22.60 -6.87
CA LYS A 248 33.20 21.18 -6.42
C LYS A 248 32.31 20.92 -5.18
N ALA A 249 31.25 21.72 -5.03
CA ALA A 249 30.26 21.53 -4.00
C ALA A 249 28.86 21.69 -4.58
N PHE A 250 27.93 20.90 -4.04
CA PHE A 250 26.51 21.01 -4.33
C PHE A 250 25.85 21.84 -3.23
N TYR A 251 25.02 22.79 -3.63
CA TYR A 251 24.26 23.64 -2.73
C TYR A 251 22.78 23.38 -2.97
N LEU A 252 22.07 23.03 -1.90
CA LEU A 252 20.62 23.09 -1.85
C LEU A 252 20.25 24.38 -1.14
N LYS A 253 19.73 25.34 -1.90
CA LYS A 253 19.35 26.66 -1.40
C LYS A 253 17.83 26.74 -1.30
N GLN A 254 17.29 27.11 -0.15
CA GLN A 254 15.84 27.20 0.01
C GLN A 254 15.24 28.29 -0.88
N LYS A 255 14.10 28.00 -1.51
CA LYS A 255 13.38 28.95 -2.37
C LYS A 255 12.73 30.05 -1.51
N PRO A 256 12.76 31.33 -1.94
CA PRO A 256 12.32 32.47 -1.13
C PRO A 256 10.89 32.41 -0.59
N ARG A 257 9.97 31.73 -1.30
CA ARG A 257 8.56 31.57 -0.87
C ARG A 257 8.39 30.74 0.41
N PHE A 258 9.44 30.07 0.90
CA PHE A 258 9.43 29.30 2.15
C PHE A 258 10.27 29.97 3.25
N ASP A 259 10.55 31.26 3.13
CA ASP A 259 11.32 32.02 4.13
C ASP A 259 10.67 32.02 5.53
N SER A 260 9.37 31.72 5.65
CA SER A 260 8.67 31.52 6.93
C SER A 260 9.21 30.36 7.76
N LEU A 261 9.95 29.41 7.17
CA LEU A 261 10.65 28.33 7.87
C LEU A 261 11.82 28.82 8.76
N ARG A 262 12.22 30.09 8.64
CA ARG A 262 13.33 30.68 9.39
C ARG A 262 13.10 30.76 10.90
N GLU A 263 11.85 30.91 11.33
CA GLU A 263 11.53 30.97 12.78
C GLU A 263 11.73 29.61 13.47
N PHE A 264 11.57 28.52 12.73
CA PHE A 264 11.66 27.16 13.26
C PHE A 264 13.05 26.53 13.12
N PHE A 265 13.83 26.96 12.11
CA PHE A 265 15.17 26.43 11.85
C PHE A 265 16.19 27.56 11.62
N PRO A 266 16.65 28.26 12.67
CA PRO A 266 17.53 29.44 12.53
C PRO A 266 18.94 29.17 11.94
N GLY A 267 19.23 27.96 11.45
CA GLY A 267 20.52 27.56 10.88
C GLY A 267 20.51 27.05 9.43
N ILE A 268 19.37 26.79 8.80
CA ILE A 268 19.32 26.12 7.49
C ILE A 268 19.02 27.13 6.38
N LYS A 269 20.03 27.93 5.98
CA LYS A 269 19.94 28.78 4.77
C LYS A 269 20.28 28.02 3.49
N THR A 270 21.27 27.15 3.58
CA THR A 270 21.87 26.40 2.47
C THR A 270 22.51 25.14 3.05
N VAL A 271 22.17 23.97 2.54
CA VAL A 271 22.92 22.75 2.86
C VAL A 271 24.00 22.58 1.80
N THR A 272 25.25 22.56 2.23
CA THR A 272 26.43 22.45 1.36
C THR A 272 27.02 21.06 1.49
N PHE A 273 27.18 20.38 0.36
CA PHE A 273 27.87 19.09 0.27
C PHE A 273 29.20 19.27 -0.44
N HIS A 274 30.30 18.95 0.22
CA HIS A 274 31.64 19.01 -0.36
C HIS A 274 32.04 17.65 -0.94
N LEU A 275 32.47 17.62 -2.21
CA LEU A 275 32.83 16.38 -2.93
C LEU A 275 33.97 15.59 -2.26
N GLU A 276 34.85 16.24 -1.51
CA GLU A 276 35.98 15.59 -0.84
C GLU A 276 35.56 14.62 0.29
N GLN A 277 34.33 14.72 0.80
CA GLN A 277 33.75 13.74 1.74
C GLN A 277 32.92 12.65 1.05
N ILE A 278 32.63 12.83 -0.25
CA ILE A 278 31.80 11.93 -1.03
C ILE A 278 32.65 10.87 -1.74
N SER A 279 33.94 11.08 -2.00
CA SER A 279 34.80 10.01 -2.58
C SER A 279 34.88 8.76 -1.71
N ASP A 280 34.91 8.92 -0.38
CA ASP A 280 34.85 7.79 0.57
C ASP A 280 33.45 7.17 0.66
N THR A 281 32.42 7.92 0.30
CA THR A 281 31.02 7.45 0.24
C THR A 281 30.67 6.84 -1.12
N ALA A 282 31.35 7.25 -2.19
CA ALA A 282 31.29 6.67 -3.53
C ALA A 282 31.98 5.31 -3.55
N LEU A 283 33.05 5.14 -2.75
CA LEU A 283 33.57 3.81 -2.41
C LEU A 283 32.57 2.96 -1.58
N LYS A 284 31.49 3.54 -1.05
CA LYS A 284 30.42 2.78 -0.38
C LYS A 284 29.18 2.57 -1.25
N LEU A 285 29.18 3.08 -2.49
CA LEU A 285 28.07 3.10 -3.44
C LEU A 285 28.43 2.34 -4.73
N GLN A 286 28.71 1.04 -4.63
CA GLN A 286 28.39 0.12 -5.73
C GLN A 286 26.96 -0.39 -5.51
N TYR A 287 25.98 0.42 -5.90
CA TYR A 287 24.55 0.10 -5.82
C TYR A 287 23.84 0.32 -7.16
N ASP A 288 24.56 0.14 -8.28
CA ASP A 288 24.04 0.36 -9.64
C ASP A 288 23.53 -0.92 -10.34
N GLN A 289 23.16 -1.96 -9.60
CA GLN A 289 22.50 -3.14 -10.19
C GLN A 289 21.14 -3.51 -9.56
N ILE A 290 20.62 -2.72 -8.60
CA ILE A 290 19.31 -2.97 -7.97
C ILE A 290 18.37 -1.77 -8.20
N LEU A 291 18.21 -1.35 -9.44
CA LEU A 291 17.17 -0.40 -9.83
C LEU A 291 16.46 -0.77 -11.13
N ASN A 292 16.33 -2.06 -11.40
CA ASN A 292 15.29 -2.52 -12.31
C ASN A 292 14.51 -3.65 -11.65
N ARG A 293 13.23 -3.34 -11.41
CA ARG A 293 12.17 -4.19 -10.85
C ARG A 293 12.14 -4.20 -9.32
N LYS A 294 11.31 -3.31 -8.78
CA LYS A 294 10.17 -3.70 -7.95
C LYS A 294 9.18 -2.55 -7.83
N SER A 295 8.05 -2.72 -8.50
CA SER A 295 6.75 -2.37 -7.97
C SER A 295 6.61 -3.01 -6.57
N ASP A 296 5.91 -2.31 -5.67
CA ASP A 296 5.36 -2.81 -4.40
C ASP A 296 6.10 -2.49 -3.10
N VAL A 297 5.98 -1.23 -2.68
CA VAL A 297 5.90 -0.83 -1.26
C VAL A 297 5.02 0.42 -1.16
N PRO A 298 3.87 0.42 -0.43
CA PRO A 298 3.13 1.65 -0.17
C PRO A 298 3.78 2.48 0.95
N SER A 299 4.23 3.68 0.59
CA SER A 299 4.20 4.97 1.32
C SER A 299 4.58 5.09 2.82
N ILE A 300 5.86 5.39 3.02
CA ILE A 300 6.29 6.76 3.42
C ILE A 300 7.00 7.31 2.18
N GLY A 301 7.30 8.61 2.06
CA GLY A 301 8.30 9.05 1.09
C GLY A 301 9.60 8.28 1.34
N ASN A 302 9.81 7.15 0.65
CA ASN A 302 10.95 6.25 0.84
C ASN A 302 12.28 6.98 0.72
N ASP A 303 12.27 8.10 0.00
CA ASP A 303 13.38 8.99 -0.23
C ASP A 303 13.75 9.82 1.00
N VAL A 304 12.81 10.20 1.86
CA VAL A 304 13.08 10.94 3.12
C VAL A 304 13.71 10.01 4.18
N LEU A 305 13.16 8.80 4.32
CA LEU A 305 13.75 7.75 5.16
C LEU A 305 15.18 7.41 4.71
N ARG A 306 15.38 7.28 3.39
CA ARG A 306 16.70 7.01 2.80
C ARG A 306 17.68 8.15 3.04
N ILE A 307 17.29 9.41 2.87
CA ILE A 307 18.19 10.57 3.08
C ILE A 307 18.65 10.63 4.55
N TYR A 308 17.74 10.46 5.52
CA TYR A 308 18.09 10.55 6.94
C TYR A 308 18.96 9.39 7.43
N GLN A 309 18.63 8.16 7.05
CA GLN A 309 19.46 6.98 7.36
C GLN A 309 20.86 7.10 6.74
N HIS A 310 20.95 7.71 5.57
CA HIS A 310 22.20 7.83 4.82
C HIS A 310 23.08 9.01 5.27
N VAL A 311 22.50 10.13 5.72
CA VAL A 311 23.25 11.31 6.18
C VAL A 311 23.70 11.17 7.64
N PHE A 312 22.87 10.59 8.51
CA PHE A 312 23.15 10.60 9.95
C PHE A 312 23.63 9.25 10.51
N SER A 313 23.62 8.17 9.71
CA SER A 313 24.01 6.83 10.15
C SER A 313 23.26 6.34 11.41
N ILE A 314 22.00 6.77 11.55
CA ILE A 314 21.11 6.39 12.65
C ILE A 314 20.26 5.21 12.16
N ASP A 315 20.16 4.17 12.98
CA ASP A 315 19.29 3.02 12.67
C ASP A 315 17.81 3.46 12.63
N LEU A 316 16.96 2.71 11.91
CA LEU A 316 15.55 3.06 11.76
C LEU A 316 14.84 3.18 13.12
N ASP A 317 15.10 2.28 14.07
CA ASP A 317 14.42 2.28 15.36
C ASP A 317 14.86 3.48 16.22
N THR A 318 16.12 3.89 16.15
CA THR A 318 16.65 5.11 16.78
C THR A 318 16.15 6.40 16.10
N LEU A 319 16.02 6.39 14.77
CA LEU A 319 15.51 7.51 13.96
C LEU A 319 14.01 7.75 14.20
N LEU A 320 13.24 6.69 14.38
CA LEU A 320 11.81 6.75 14.71
C LEU A 320 11.52 7.30 16.12
N GLN A 321 12.54 7.34 16.99
CA GLN A 321 12.49 7.92 18.34
C GLN A 321 13.14 9.30 18.43
N ASP A 322 13.76 9.77 17.34
CA ASP A 322 14.44 11.06 17.27
C ASP A 322 13.41 12.19 17.13
N ASP A 323 13.38 13.11 18.10
CA ASP A 323 12.45 14.23 18.13
C ASP A 323 12.56 15.12 16.87
N LEU A 324 13.75 15.25 16.26
CA LEU A 324 13.94 16.03 15.04
C LEU A 324 13.29 15.32 13.84
N PHE A 325 13.46 14.00 13.70
CA PHE A 325 12.83 13.21 12.64
C PHE A 325 11.32 13.13 12.80
N ILE A 326 10.82 12.93 14.03
CA ILE A 326 9.37 12.98 14.33
C ILE A 326 8.80 14.35 13.97
N ASN A 327 9.50 15.44 14.31
CA ASN A 327 9.05 16.81 14.01
C ASN A 327 9.14 17.14 12.51
N VAL A 328 10.18 16.69 11.80
CA VAL A 328 10.31 16.84 10.33
C VAL A 328 9.26 16.02 9.60
N ASN A 329 8.96 14.79 10.05
CA ASN A 329 7.87 14.01 9.48
C ASN A 329 6.50 14.59 9.79
N LYS A 330 6.24 15.07 11.01
CA LYS A 330 5.02 15.83 11.33
C LYS A 330 4.87 17.06 10.44
N TYR A 331 5.98 17.75 10.12
CA TYR A 331 5.99 18.91 9.22
C TYR A 331 5.80 18.53 7.74
N LEU A 332 6.40 17.44 7.26
CA LEU A 332 6.20 16.92 5.90
C LEU A 332 4.76 16.37 5.75
N ALA A 333 4.25 15.63 6.73
CA ALA A 333 2.85 15.21 6.90
C ALA A 333 1.86 16.38 6.96
N ALA A 334 2.25 17.51 7.55
CA ALA A 334 1.47 18.73 7.54
C ALA A 334 1.36 19.35 6.14
N ASN A 335 2.36 19.13 5.28
CA ASN A 335 2.47 19.69 3.93
C ASN A 335 2.20 18.68 2.79
N TYR A 336 1.77 17.45 3.09
CA TYR A 336 1.18 16.57 2.08
C TYR A 336 -0.19 17.12 1.69
N VAL A 337 -0.46 17.13 0.38
CA VAL A 337 -1.74 17.53 -0.19
C VAL A 337 -2.88 16.80 0.52
N THR A 338 -3.81 17.57 1.08
CA THR A 338 -5.00 17.05 1.76
C THR A 338 -6.23 17.15 0.87
N LYS A 339 -6.24 18.09 -0.08
CA LYS A 339 -7.42 18.35 -0.93
C LYS A 339 -7.07 18.61 -2.40
N ILE A 340 -7.99 18.21 -3.26
CA ILE A 340 -8.06 18.69 -4.65
C ILE A 340 -8.75 20.05 -4.68
N ASP A 341 -8.29 20.94 -5.56
CA ASP A 341 -8.84 22.29 -5.73
C ASP A 341 -9.51 22.50 -7.09
N ALA A 342 -8.88 22.04 -8.16
CA ALA A 342 -9.42 22.19 -9.50
C ALA A 342 -9.15 20.97 -10.37
N VAL A 343 -10.06 20.71 -11.31
CA VAL A 343 -9.96 19.60 -12.25
C VAL A 343 -10.47 20.07 -13.61
N ARG A 344 -9.67 19.86 -14.65
CA ARG A 344 -10.04 20.07 -16.05
C ARG A 344 -10.03 18.75 -16.79
N ILE A 345 -11.17 18.43 -17.41
CA ILE A 345 -11.43 17.18 -18.13
C ILE A 345 -11.85 17.53 -19.53
N GLU A 346 -11.17 17.00 -20.53
CA GLU A 346 -11.53 17.14 -21.94
C GLU A 346 -11.39 15.81 -22.68
N ASN A 347 -12.37 15.53 -23.54
CA ASN A 347 -12.43 14.34 -24.40
C ASN A 347 -12.30 13.01 -23.64
N PHE A 348 -13.10 12.81 -22.59
CA PHE A 348 -13.18 11.57 -21.83
C PHE A 348 -14.57 10.93 -21.97
N TYR A 349 -14.69 9.90 -22.81
CA TYR A 349 -15.98 9.28 -23.16
C TYR A 349 -17.04 10.30 -23.59
N SER A 350 -18.17 10.40 -22.89
CA SER A 350 -19.25 11.37 -23.15
C SER A 350 -18.91 12.78 -22.67
N ILE A 351 -17.83 12.98 -21.93
CA ILE A 351 -17.39 14.30 -21.44
C ILE A 351 -16.59 14.99 -22.54
N LYS A 352 -17.14 16.07 -23.10
CA LYS A 352 -16.40 16.94 -24.04
C LYS A 352 -15.46 17.86 -23.28
N GLU A 353 -15.98 18.59 -22.30
CA GLU A 353 -15.24 19.54 -21.47
C GLU A 353 -15.96 19.74 -20.14
N ILE A 354 -15.24 19.61 -19.03
CA ILE A 354 -15.67 19.93 -17.67
C ILE A 354 -14.53 20.66 -16.96
N ASN A 355 -14.85 21.76 -16.29
CA ASN A 355 -13.92 22.54 -15.46
C ASN A 355 -14.52 22.70 -14.06
N LEU A 356 -13.87 22.08 -13.07
CA LEU A 356 -14.18 22.20 -11.65
C LEU A 356 -13.12 23.07 -10.99
N THR A 357 -13.51 24.01 -10.13
CA THR A 357 -12.59 24.92 -9.42
C THR A 357 -13.11 25.23 -8.01
N GLY A 358 -12.22 25.61 -7.10
CA GLY A 358 -12.58 25.99 -5.72
C GLY A 358 -13.01 24.81 -4.85
N LEU A 359 -12.66 23.57 -5.24
CA LEU A 359 -13.03 22.35 -4.53
C LEU A 359 -12.37 22.25 -3.14
N SER A 360 -11.24 22.91 -2.93
CA SER A 360 -10.47 22.89 -1.67
C SER A 360 -11.19 23.58 -0.50
N SER A 361 -12.23 24.37 -0.80
CA SER A 361 -13.02 25.11 0.18
C SER A 361 -13.85 24.22 1.13
N THR A 362 -14.08 22.95 0.78
CA THR A 362 -14.83 21.99 1.59
C THR A 362 -14.19 20.60 1.58
N ASN A 363 -14.57 19.77 2.55
CA ASN A 363 -14.23 18.35 2.61
C ASN A 363 -15.29 17.45 1.96
N GLU A 364 -16.42 18.00 1.50
CA GLU A 364 -17.52 17.21 0.95
C GLU A 364 -17.98 17.75 -0.41
N ILE A 365 -17.82 16.95 -1.45
CA ILE A 365 -18.24 17.28 -2.82
C ILE A 365 -19.20 16.19 -3.30
N TYR A 366 -20.33 16.58 -3.88
CA TYR A 366 -21.37 15.67 -4.33
C TYR A 366 -21.63 15.79 -5.83
N LEU A 367 -21.66 14.66 -6.52
CA LEU A 367 -22.08 14.50 -7.90
C LEU A 367 -23.46 13.83 -7.91
N LEU A 368 -24.49 14.58 -8.27
CA LEU A 368 -25.87 14.13 -8.42
C LEU A 368 -26.20 13.90 -9.90
N GLY A 369 -27.29 13.20 -10.19
CA GLY A 369 -27.75 12.97 -11.56
C GLY A 369 -28.40 11.61 -11.72
N GLU A 370 -29.02 11.37 -12.86
CA GLU A 370 -29.71 10.13 -13.19
C GLU A 370 -28.76 9.02 -13.65
N ASN A 371 -29.32 7.81 -13.82
CA ASN A 371 -28.56 6.66 -14.30
C ASN A 371 -28.13 6.90 -15.74
N GLY A 372 -26.84 6.76 -16.02
CA GLY A 372 -26.29 7.00 -17.36
C GLY A 372 -25.87 8.44 -17.66
N ASP A 373 -26.05 9.38 -16.72
CA ASP A 373 -25.60 10.77 -16.90
C ASP A 373 -24.08 10.94 -16.92
N GLY A 374 -23.34 9.96 -16.37
CA GLY A 374 -21.87 9.92 -16.39
C GLY A 374 -21.20 10.29 -15.07
N LYS A 375 -21.88 10.21 -13.92
CA LYS A 375 -21.29 10.47 -12.60
C LYS A 375 -20.00 9.65 -12.34
N SER A 376 -20.05 8.35 -12.58
CA SER A 376 -18.88 7.47 -12.45
C SER A 376 -17.76 7.87 -13.42
N LEU A 377 -18.09 8.33 -14.63
CA LEU A 377 -17.09 8.84 -15.59
C LEU A 377 -16.42 10.11 -15.07
N VAL A 378 -17.16 11.01 -14.44
CA VAL A 378 -16.59 12.21 -13.82
C VAL A 378 -15.64 11.81 -12.68
N LEU A 379 -16.02 10.86 -11.81
CA LEU A 379 -15.12 10.35 -10.76
C LEU A 379 -13.85 9.71 -11.34
N MET A 380 -13.98 8.85 -12.36
CA MET A 380 -12.84 8.23 -13.03
C MET A 380 -11.90 9.29 -13.62
N ALA A 381 -12.45 10.30 -14.30
CA ALA A 381 -11.68 11.38 -14.89
C ALA A 381 -10.98 12.25 -13.83
N ILE A 382 -11.64 12.52 -12.70
CA ILE A 382 -11.03 13.20 -11.55
C ILE A 382 -9.83 12.41 -11.04
N TYR A 383 -9.97 11.09 -10.81
CA TYR A 383 -8.85 10.27 -10.35
C TYR A 383 -7.66 10.30 -11.33
N LEU A 384 -7.95 10.10 -12.62
CA LEU A 384 -6.93 10.12 -13.66
C LEU A 384 -6.24 11.49 -13.80
N ALA A 385 -6.96 12.60 -13.60
CA ALA A 385 -6.40 13.94 -13.68
C ALA A 385 -5.24 14.18 -12.69
N PHE A 386 -5.23 13.46 -11.56
CA PHE A 386 -4.15 13.52 -10.58
C PHE A 386 -3.15 12.36 -10.70
N ASN A 387 -3.63 11.14 -11.00
CA ASN A 387 -2.83 9.92 -10.88
C ASN A 387 -2.52 9.22 -12.21
N GLN A 388 -2.76 9.87 -13.36
CA GLN A 388 -2.46 9.30 -14.69
C GLN A 388 -1.01 8.82 -14.80
N PHE A 389 -0.01 9.64 -14.42
CA PHE A 389 1.40 9.26 -14.47
C PHE A 389 1.73 8.07 -13.57
N TYR A 390 1.20 8.06 -12.34
CA TYR A 390 1.36 6.94 -11.41
C TYR A 390 0.85 5.63 -12.02
N ILE A 391 -0.32 5.66 -12.66
CA ILE A 391 -0.87 4.47 -13.29
C ILE A 391 0.06 4.01 -14.42
N THR A 392 0.44 4.89 -15.35
CA THR A 392 1.24 4.48 -16.52
C THR A 392 2.62 3.94 -16.12
N GLU A 393 3.31 4.60 -15.19
CA GLU A 393 4.71 4.33 -14.88
C GLU A 393 4.93 3.44 -13.64
N ASN A 394 4.00 3.43 -12.67
CA ASN A 394 4.23 2.81 -11.35
C ASN A 394 3.29 1.65 -11.01
N THR A 395 2.42 1.23 -11.94
CA THR A 395 1.52 0.08 -11.74
C THR A 395 1.75 -1.05 -12.74
N GLU A 396 1.40 -2.28 -12.35
CA GLU A 396 1.56 -3.50 -13.16
C GLU A 396 0.52 -3.57 -14.29
N GLN A 397 0.98 -3.83 -15.51
CA GLN A 397 0.11 -3.95 -16.70
C GLN A 397 -0.99 -5.00 -16.52
N GLU A 398 -0.70 -6.14 -15.88
CA GLU A 398 -1.68 -7.22 -15.67
C GLU A 398 -2.89 -6.75 -14.83
N ARG A 399 -2.68 -5.81 -13.90
CA ARG A 399 -3.70 -5.34 -12.97
C ARG A 399 -4.40 -4.06 -13.42
N THR A 400 -3.68 -3.14 -14.07
CA THR A 400 -4.20 -1.83 -14.47
C THR A 400 -4.29 -1.65 -15.99
N GLY A 401 -4.06 -2.71 -16.76
CA GLY A 401 -4.00 -2.68 -18.23
C GLY A 401 -5.21 -2.01 -18.87
N LYS A 402 -6.43 -2.31 -18.41
CA LYS A 402 -7.67 -1.67 -18.90
C LYS A 402 -7.59 -0.15 -18.89
N ILE A 403 -6.97 0.45 -17.86
CA ILE A 403 -6.85 1.91 -17.72
C ILE A 403 -5.69 2.44 -18.55
N LYS A 404 -4.57 1.71 -18.59
CA LYS A 404 -3.42 2.07 -19.43
C LYS A 404 -3.81 2.09 -20.90
N ASP A 405 -4.55 1.08 -21.36
CA ASP A 405 -5.06 0.96 -22.72
C ASP A 405 -6.04 2.09 -23.02
N LEU A 406 -6.98 2.37 -22.10
CA LEU A 406 -7.88 3.53 -22.19
C LEU A 406 -7.12 4.85 -22.39
N ILE A 407 -6.07 5.09 -21.61
CA ILE A 407 -5.24 6.30 -21.71
C ILE A 407 -4.47 6.34 -23.04
N GLN A 408 -3.93 5.20 -23.49
CA GLN A 408 -3.13 5.11 -24.71
C GLN A 408 -3.98 5.26 -25.99
N ASP A 409 -5.17 4.67 -26.01
CA ASP A 409 -6.09 4.68 -27.14
C ASP A 409 -6.69 6.07 -27.38
N ASN A 410 -6.84 6.88 -26.32
CA ASN A 410 -7.42 8.21 -26.40
C ASN A 410 -6.36 9.32 -26.52
N ARG A 411 -5.80 9.51 -27.71
CA ARG A 411 -4.76 10.53 -27.96
C ARG A 411 -5.18 11.98 -27.67
N ASN A 412 -6.48 12.28 -27.79
CA ASN A 412 -7.04 13.61 -27.54
C ASN A 412 -7.46 13.81 -26.07
N LEU A 413 -7.25 12.82 -25.21
CA LEU A 413 -7.57 12.90 -23.79
C LEU A 413 -6.69 13.95 -23.12
N PHE A 414 -7.34 14.90 -22.45
CA PHE A 414 -6.68 15.94 -21.69
C PHE A 414 -7.29 16.02 -20.30
N LEU A 415 -6.47 15.68 -19.29
CA LEU A 415 -6.84 15.61 -17.89
C LEU A 415 -5.78 16.35 -17.08
N ILE A 416 -6.19 17.34 -16.29
CA ILE A 416 -5.31 18.11 -15.42
C ILE A 416 -6.00 18.34 -14.08
N GLY A 417 -5.35 17.91 -13.00
CA GLY A 417 -5.72 18.27 -11.64
C GLY A 417 -4.86 19.41 -11.08
N ARG A 418 -5.40 20.16 -10.13
CA ARG A 418 -4.67 21.10 -9.27
C ARG A 418 -5.07 20.89 -7.82
N ASP A 419 -4.10 20.88 -6.92
CA ASP A 419 -4.34 20.79 -5.49
C ASP A 419 -4.53 22.15 -4.82
N GLU A 420 -4.82 22.13 -3.51
CA GLU A 420 -4.95 23.32 -2.66
C GLU A 420 -3.67 24.18 -2.56
N ASN A 421 -2.49 23.60 -2.88
CA ASN A 421 -1.20 24.29 -2.86
C ASN A 421 -0.82 24.87 -4.24
N GLY A 422 -1.68 24.69 -5.26
CA GLY A 422 -1.46 25.15 -6.62
C GLY A 422 -0.55 24.25 -7.48
N VAL A 423 -0.19 23.06 -7.01
CA VAL A 423 0.56 22.06 -7.79
C VAL A 423 -0.36 21.48 -8.87
N VAL A 424 0.17 21.35 -10.09
CA VAL A 424 -0.57 20.88 -11.26
C VAL A 424 -0.14 19.48 -11.66
N TYR A 425 -1.12 18.60 -11.85
CA TYR A 425 -1.00 17.18 -12.13
C TYR A 425 -1.39 16.83 -13.58
N GLY A 426 -1.38 15.54 -13.91
CA GLY A 426 -1.75 15.00 -15.22
C GLY A 426 -0.67 14.05 -15.75
N LYS A 427 -0.15 14.31 -16.95
CA LYS A 427 0.97 13.55 -17.56
C LYS A 427 2.35 13.86 -16.97
N ARG A 428 2.43 14.58 -15.84
CA ARG A 428 3.69 15.04 -15.21
C ARG A 428 4.18 14.01 -14.20
N LYS A 429 5.46 14.06 -13.81
CA LYS A 429 6.09 13.17 -12.81
C LYS A 429 5.58 13.36 -11.36
N HIS A 430 4.39 13.91 -11.17
CA HIS A 430 3.78 14.15 -9.86
C HIS A 430 2.40 13.49 -9.80
N TRP A 431 2.05 12.92 -8.65
CA TRP A 431 0.75 12.30 -8.39
C TRP A 431 0.37 12.42 -6.91
N LEU A 432 -0.90 12.17 -6.60
CA LEU A 432 -1.39 12.16 -5.22
C LEU A 432 -1.29 10.75 -4.62
N ASN A 433 -0.46 10.61 -3.58
CA ASN A 433 -0.28 9.35 -2.87
C ASN A 433 -1.49 8.98 -2.01
N GLN A 434 -2.10 9.97 -1.35
CA GLN A 434 -3.28 9.77 -0.48
C GLN A 434 -4.57 9.98 -1.26
N PHE A 435 -4.72 9.29 -2.39
CA PHE A 435 -5.89 9.40 -3.24
C PHE A 435 -6.47 8.02 -3.52
N PHE A 436 -7.66 7.75 -2.98
CA PHE A 436 -8.34 6.46 -3.10
C PHE A 436 -9.67 6.62 -3.84
N ALA A 437 -10.10 5.55 -4.52
CA ALA A 437 -11.34 5.55 -5.29
C ALA A 437 -12.08 4.22 -5.18
N TYR A 438 -13.37 4.30 -4.86
CA TYR A 438 -14.25 3.17 -4.64
C TYR A 438 -15.43 3.21 -5.60
N GLY A 439 -15.66 2.12 -6.33
CA GLY A 439 -16.82 2.00 -7.22
C GLY A 439 -18.10 1.58 -6.51
N ALA A 440 -19.19 1.50 -7.28
CA ALA A 440 -20.50 1.06 -6.79
C ALA A 440 -20.47 -0.39 -6.22
N HIS A 441 -19.65 -1.27 -6.80
CA HIS A 441 -19.56 -2.70 -6.43
C HIS A 441 -18.56 -2.99 -5.30
N ARG A 442 -18.25 -2.01 -4.46
CA ARG A 442 -17.27 -2.11 -3.34
C ARG A 442 -17.63 -3.10 -2.21
N GLY A 443 -18.76 -3.81 -2.29
CA GLY A 443 -19.17 -4.83 -1.31
C GLY A 443 -18.46 -6.18 -1.46
N ARG A 444 -17.56 -6.35 -2.44
CA ARG A 444 -16.82 -7.60 -2.67
C ARG A 444 -15.51 -7.61 -1.88
N HIS A 445 -15.21 -8.71 -1.20
CA HIS A 445 -14.00 -8.85 -0.37
C HIS A 445 -13.38 -10.25 -0.48
N GLY A 446 -12.09 -10.39 -0.18
CA GLY A 446 -11.35 -11.64 -0.39
C GLY A 446 -9.97 -11.67 0.28
N ALA A 447 -9.33 -12.83 0.21
CA ALA A 447 -8.03 -13.10 0.85
C ALA A 447 -6.85 -13.06 -0.13
N ASP A 448 -6.96 -13.77 -1.25
CA ASP A 448 -5.81 -14.10 -2.10
C ASP A 448 -5.76 -13.32 -3.43
N ASN A 449 -6.75 -12.46 -3.70
CA ASN A 449 -6.81 -11.65 -4.93
C ASN A 449 -7.42 -10.27 -4.70
N THR A 450 -6.94 -9.56 -3.69
CA THR A 450 -7.42 -8.21 -3.40
C THR A 450 -6.83 -7.20 -4.36
N GLU A 451 -7.58 -6.14 -4.56
CA GLU A 451 -7.13 -4.93 -5.23
C GLU A 451 -5.97 -4.30 -4.43
N LYS A 452 -4.93 -3.87 -5.15
CA LYS A 452 -3.63 -3.49 -4.57
C LYS A 452 -3.44 -1.99 -4.40
N TYR A 453 -4.03 -1.16 -5.26
CA TYR A 453 -3.64 0.24 -5.44
C TYR A 453 -4.59 1.25 -4.81
N GLY A 454 -5.82 0.85 -4.50
CA GLY A 454 -6.83 1.63 -3.80
C GLY A 454 -7.74 2.40 -4.72
N PHE A 455 -7.80 2.03 -6.01
CA PHE A 455 -8.63 2.75 -6.98
C PHE A 455 -9.30 1.85 -8.02
N MET A 456 -8.82 0.61 -8.24
CA MET A 456 -9.33 -0.20 -9.36
C MET A 456 -10.80 -0.56 -9.22
N SER A 457 -11.35 -0.62 -8.00
CA SER A 457 -12.78 -0.90 -7.81
C SER A 457 -13.70 0.16 -8.44
N LEU A 458 -13.20 1.38 -8.68
CA LEU A 458 -13.91 2.40 -9.46
C LEU A 458 -13.93 2.07 -10.96
N PHE A 459 -12.87 1.47 -11.49
CA PHE A 459 -12.70 1.19 -12.92
C PHE A 459 -13.15 -0.21 -13.33
N ASP A 460 -13.27 -1.12 -12.38
CA ASP A 460 -13.59 -2.52 -12.61
C ASP A 460 -14.43 -3.08 -11.44
N GLY A 461 -15.69 -3.41 -11.74
CA GLY A 461 -16.65 -3.91 -10.76
C GLY A 461 -16.33 -5.32 -10.25
N ASP A 462 -15.39 -6.04 -10.87
CA ASP A 462 -14.97 -7.37 -10.43
C ASP A 462 -13.85 -7.35 -9.38
N GLN A 463 -13.35 -6.16 -9.05
CA GLN A 463 -12.31 -6.01 -8.04
C GLN A 463 -12.84 -6.34 -6.65
N VAL A 464 -11.93 -6.84 -5.83
CA VAL A 464 -12.22 -7.36 -4.50
C VAL A 464 -11.39 -6.59 -3.49
N LEU A 465 -12.02 -6.03 -2.46
CA LEU A 465 -11.33 -5.29 -1.41
C LEU A 465 -10.78 -6.22 -0.32
N ILE A 466 -9.98 -5.66 0.58
CA ILE A 466 -9.38 -6.41 1.68
C ILE A 466 -10.48 -7.02 2.55
N SER A 467 -10.34 -8.31 2.90
CA SER A 467 -11.26 -8.97 3.81
C SER A 467 -11.21 -8.32 5.19
N PRO A 468 -12.33 -7.70 5.66
CA PRO A 468 -12.35 -7.07 6.97
C PRO A 468 -12.15 -8.11 8.08
N VAL A 469 -12.65 -9.33 7.91
CA VAL A 469 -12.47 -10.42 8.88
C VAL A 469 -11.00 -10.80 9.01
N LEU A 470 -10.30 -11.00 7.89
CA LEU A 470 -8.88 -11.36 7.94
C LEU A 470 -8.04 -10.22 8.51
N TRP A 471 -8.27 -8.99 8.04
CA TRP A 471 -7.55 -7.82 8.53
C TRP A 471 -7.74 -7.61 10.04
N LEU A 472 -8.96 -7.77 10.56
CA LEU A 472 -9.24 -7.68 11.99
C LEU A 472 -8.58 -8.82 12.79
N LYS A 473 -8.53 -10.05 12.23
CA LYS A 473 -7.80 -11.17 12.86
C LYS A 473 -6.30 -10.91 12.90
N ASP A 474 -5.72 -10.41 11.82
CA ASP A 474 -4.29 -10.09 11.73
C ASP A 474 -3.94 -8.97 12.72
N LYS A 475 -4.75 -7.91 12.80
CA LYS A 475 -4.59 -6.85 13.81
C LYS A 475 -4.69 -7.36 15.24
N LYS A 476 -5.59 -8.32 15.51
CA LYS A 476 -5.69 -8.93 16.83
C LYS A 476 -4.46 -9.78 17.14
N LEU A 477 -3.96 -10.52 16.17
CA LEU A 477 -2.76 -11.35 16.31
C LEU A 477 -1.52 -10.48 16.56
N GLU A 478 -1.35 -9.40 15.81
CA GLU A 478 -0.33 -8.39 16.05
C GLU A 478 -0.41 -7.90 17.50
N GLU A 479 -1.58 -7.46 17.97
CA GLU A 479 -1.78 -6.99 19.35
C GLU A 479 -1.44 -8.06 20.42
N LEU A 480 -1.68 -9.34 20.15
CA LEU A 480 -1.34 -10.42 21.07
C LEU A 480 0.17 -10.73 21.08
N GLN A 481 0.85 -10.59 19.94
CA GLN A 481 2.29 -10.76 19.82
C GLN A 481 3.06 -9.59 20.43
N THR A 482 2.46 -8.40 20.46
CA THR A 482 3.04 -7.22 21.09
C THR A 482 2.86 -7.17 22.61
N ARG A 483 1.97 -7.98 23.19
CA ARG A 483 1.84 -8.13 24.65
C ARG A 483 3.06 -8.87 25.20
N PRO A 484 3.84 -8.28 26.12
CA PRO A 484 5.01 -8.94 26.67
C PRO A 484 4.59 -10.21 27.41
N SER A 485 5.11 -11.34 26.96
CA SER A 485 5.14 -12.54 27.78
C SER A 485 5.96 -12.19 29.03
N ALA A 486 5.41 -12.39 30.22
CA ALA A 486 6.18 -12.27 31.44
C ALA A 486 7.43 -13.17 31.30
N ILE A 487 8.62 -12.57 31.43
CA ILE A 487 9.96 -13.11 31.16
C ILE A 487 10.47 -12.78 29.74
N SER A 488 11.07 -11.59 29.56
CA SER A 488 12.50 -11.37 29.23
C SER A 488 12.73 -10.00 28.58
N ASP A 489 13.63 -9.22 29.18
CA ASP A 489 14.40 -8.09 28.62
C ASP A 489 13.65 -6.87 28.03
N PRO A 490 13.64 -5.70 28.73
CA PRO A 490 13.04 -4.44 28.27
C PRO A 490 13.67 -3.87 26.98
N SER A 491 14.82 -4.40 26.55
CA SER A 491 15.57 -3.92 25.39
C SER A 491 15.08 -4.47 24.03
N GLN A 492 14.14 -5.42 24.01
CA GLN A 492 13.61 -6.02 22.76
C GLN A 492 12.17 -5.58 22.40
N ALA A 493 11.57 -4.63 23.13
CA ALA A 493 10.19 -4.23 22.92
C ALA A 493 9.97 -3.14 21.84
N GLN A 494 11.01 -2.70 21.12
CA GLN A 494 10.98 -1.43 20.38
C GLN A 494 10.95 -1.52 18.84
N SER A 495 10.69 -2.68 18.24
CA SER A 495 10.50 -2.79 16.78
C SER A 495 9.04 -3.11 16.45
N GLN A 496 8.13 -2.16 16.65
CA GLN A 496 6.71 -2.33 16.32
C GLN A 496 6.13 -1.07 15.63
N SER A 497 5.64 -1.28 14.40
CA SER A 497 4.72 -0.42 13.62
C SER A 497 4.10 0.76 14.37
N LEU A 498 4.43 2.00 13.95
CA LEU A 498 4.06 3.27 14.61
C LEU A 498 2.58 3.67 14.52
N VAL A 499 1.72 2.85 13.92
CA VAL A 499 0.26 3.00 14.08
C VAL A 499 -0.28 1.80 14.86
N GLN A 500 -0.23 1.90 16.18
CA GLN A 500 -0.93 0.98 17.07
C GLN A 500 -2.39 1.44 17.24
N LEU A 501 -3.19 1.42 16.17
CA LEU A 501 -4.64 1.42 16.38
C LEU A 501 -5.00 0.12 17.09
N SER A 502 -5.36 0.24 18.37
CA SER A 502 -5.80 -0.91 19.14
C SER A 502 -7.04 -1.54 18.48
N ILE A 503 -7.17 -2.86 18.59
CA ILE A 503 -8.36 -3.53 18.05
C ILE A 503 -9.64 -2.97 18.68
N SER A 504 -9.58 -2.59 19.97
CA SER A 504 -10.69 -1.95 20.68
C SER A 504 -11.09 -0.63 20.03
N SER A 505 -10.13 0.20 19.62
CA SER A 505 -10.42 1.44 18.90
C SER A 505 -11.15 1.14 17.60
N ILE A 506 -10.69 0.15 16.82
CA ILE A 506 -11.33 -0.25 15.56
C ILE A 506 -12.74 -0.78 15.80
N GLN A 507 -12.95 -1.60 16.84
CA GLN A 507 -14.26 -2.11 17.22
C GLN A 507 -15.23 -0.99 17.61
N GLU A 508 -14.80 0.00 18.40
CA GLU A 508 -15.62 1.15 18.78
C GLU A 508 -15.97 2.03 17.57
N MET A 509 -15.02 2.26 16.67
CA MET A 509 -15.25 3.03 15.45
C MET A 509 -16.25 2.33 14.52
N LEU A 510 -16.12 1.01 14.35
CA LEU A 510 -17.09 0.22 13.59
C LEU A 510 -18.44 0.16 14.31
N TYR A 511 -18.47 0.09 15.64
CA TYR A 511 -19.72 0.14 16.39
C TYR A 511 -20.44 1.48 16.19
N ASP A 512 -19.73 2.61 16.21
CA ASP A 512 -20.32 3.93 16.03
C ASP A 512 -20.80 4.18 14.59
N ILE A 513 -20.00 3.82 13.57
CA ILE A 513 -20.39 4.00 12.16
C ILE A 513 -21.57 3.11 11.76
N LEU A 514 -21.75 1.97 12.43
CA LEU A 514 -22.88 1.06 12.24
C LEU A 514 -24.07 1.39 13.16
N GLU A 515 -24.17 2.64 13.61
CA GLU A 515 -25.27 3.17 14.43
C GLU A 515 -25.51 2.36 15.71
N LYS A 516 -24.43 1.84 16.31
CA LYS A 516 -24.46 1.05 17.54
C LYS A 516 -25.33 -0.21 17.47
N ASN A 517 -25.62 -0.69 16.25
CA ASN A 517 -26.46 -1.87 16.02
C ASN A 517 -25.66 -3.17 15.94
N VAL A 518 -24.38 -3.08 15.56
CA VAL A 518 -23.51 -4.23 15.31
C VAL A 518 -22.21 -4.06 16.09
N SER A 519 -22.01 -4.87 17.13
CA SER A 519 -20.73 -4.92 17.86
C SER A 519 -19.92 -6.13 17.42
N ILE A 520 -18.60 -5.98 17.34
CA ILE A 520 -17.68 -7.03 16.91
C ILE A 520 -17.04 -7.67 18.14
N THR A 521 -16.97 -9.00 18.18
CA THR A 521 -16.40 -9.77 19.29
C THR A 521 -15.45 -10.85 18.78
N PHE A 522 -14.39 -11.12 19.55
CA PHE A 522 -13.41 -12.14 19.25
C PHE A 522 -13.56 -13.30 20.24
N GLU A 523 -13.75 -14.52 19.73
CA GLU A 523 -13.80 -15.74 20.52
C GLU A 523 -12.76 -16.73 19.99
N GLY A 524 -11.61 -16.79 20.68
CA GLY A 524 -10.45 -17.53 20.18
C GLY A 524 -9.95 -16.93 18.86
N SER A 525 -9.89 -17.75 17.80
CA SER A 525 -9.49 -17.33 16.45
C SER A 525 -10.66 -16.88 15.57
N GLU A 526 -11.90 -16.91 16.06
CA GLU A 526 -13.11 -16.59 15.31
C GLU A 526 -13.62 -15.18 15.64
N ILE A 527 -14.23 -14.53 14.65
CA ILE A 527 -14.87 -13.21 14.79
C ILE A 527 -16.38 -13.39 14.68
N PHE A 528 -17.12 -12.79 15.61
CA PHE A 528 -18.57 -12.76 15.61
C PHE A 528 -19.10 -11.33 15.66
N PHE A 529 -20.24 -11.13 15.02
CA PHE A 529 -20.96 -9.86 14.97
C PHE A 529 -22.25 -10.03 15.75
N LEU A 530 -22.45 -9.20 16.76
CA LEU A 530 -23.68 -9.18 17.54
C LEU A 530 -24.58 -8.09 16.97
N GLU A 531 -25.59 -8.49 16.20
CA GLU A 531 -26.59 -7.61 15.62
C GLU A 531 -27.90 -7.74 16.42
N LYS A 532 -28.33 -6.68 17.11
CA LYS A 532 -29.59 -6.67 17.90
C LYS A 532 -29.74 -7.88 18.84
N GLY A 533 -28.65 -8.32 19.46
CA GLY A 533 -28.61 -9.48 20.36
C GLY A 533 -28.46 -10.84 19.67
N SER A 534 -28.48 -10.90 18.34
CA SER A 534 -28.22 -12.12 17.56
C SER A 534 -26.76 -12.24 17.17
N ARG A 535 -26.17 -13.42 17.43
CA ARG A 535 -24.77 -13.72 17.11
C ARG A 535 -24.64 -14.25 15.68
N LEU A 536 -23.91 -13.54 14.84
CA LEU A 536 -23.79 -13.78 13.41
C LEU A 536 -22.32 -13.89 12.97
N LYS A 537 -22.09 -14.64 11.90
CA LYS A 537 -20.86 -14.58 11.10
C LYS A 537 -20.96 -13.42 10.10
N PHE A 538 -19.80 -13.00 9.56
CA PHE A 538 -19.74 -11.88 8.62
C PHE A 538 -20.70 -12.05 7.43
N ASP A 539 -20.75 -13.23 6.81
CA ASP A 539 -21.60 -13.51 5.64
C ASP A 539 -23.10 -13.48 5.95
N GLN A 540 -23.48 -13.55 7.23
CA GLN A 540 -24.87 -13.54 7.68
C GLN A 540 -25.39 -12.12 7.94
N LEU A 541 -24.54 -11.10 7.88
CA LEU A 541 -24.93 -9.70 8.02
C LEU A 541 -25.68 -9.21 6.77
N SER A 542 -26.49 -8.17 6.95
CA SER A 542 -27.14 -7.48 5.82
C SER A 542 -26.12 -6.89 4.85
N GLU A 543 -26.48 -6.78 3.58
CA GLU A 543 -25.60 -6.23 2.55
C GLU A 543 -25.15 -4.79 2.85
N GLY A 544 -26.04 -3.98 3.43
CA GLY A 544 -25.72 -2.63 3.88
C GLY A 544 -24.63 -2.60 4.96
N TYR A 545 -24.71 -3.48 5.98
CA TYR A 545 -23.68 -3.59 7.01
C TYR A 545 -22.35 -4.06 6.41
N LYS A 546 -22.36 -5.11 5.57
CA LYS A 546 -21.16 -5.67 4.95
C LYS A 546 -20.44 -4.63 4.08
N SER A 547 -21.18 -3.94 3.22
CA SER A 547 -20.64 -2.92 2.30
C SER A 547 -19.91 -1.80 3.06
N VAL A 548 -20.52 -1.29 4.15
CA VAL A 548 -19.89 -0.25 5.00
C VAL A 548 -18.65 -0.80 5.70
N ILE A 549 -18.72 -1.99 6.31
CA ILE A 549 -17.57 -2.59 7.01
C ILE A 549 -16.40 -2.81 6.04
N ILE A 550 -16.65 -3.37 4.86
CA ILE A 550 -15.61 -3.64 3.86
C ILE A 550 -14.94 -2.33 3.43
N PHE A 551 -15.75 -1.34 3.02
CA PHE A 551 -15.25 -0.05 2.58
C PHE A 551 -14.44 0.67 3.66
N VAL A 552 -14.98 0.76 4.87
CA VAL A 552 -14.33 1.50 5.97
C VAL A 552 -13.05 0.80 6.43
N CYS A 553 -13.07 -0.53 6.57
CA CYS A 553 -11.85 -1.28 6.93
C CYS A 553 -10.75 -1.15 5.87
N ASP A 554 -11.09 -1.29 4.59
CA ASP A 554 -10.15 -1.15 3.48
C ASP A 554 -9.58 0.27 3.41
N LEU A 555 -10.42 1.29 3.60
CA LEU A 555 -9.98 2.70 3.66
C LEU A 555 -9.05 2.97 4.84
N ILE A 556 -9.41 2.51 6.05
CA ILE A 556 -8.57 2.66 7.25
C ILE A 556 -7.23 1.98 7.03
N PHE A 557 -7.23 0.74 6.51
CA PHE A 557 -6.01 0.01 6.20
C PHE A 557 -5.11 0.82 5.27
N ARG A 558 -5.64 1.30 4.13
CA ARG A 558 -4.84 2.03 3.14
C ARG A 558 -4.33 3.36 3.65
N LEU A 559 -5.15 4.14 4.36
CA LEU A 559 -4.73 5.42 4.93
C LEU A 559 -3.58 5.22 5.94
N ILE A 560 -3.67 4.20 6.80
CA ILE A 560 -2.65 3.91 7.81
C ILE A 560 -1.34 3.42 7.18
N GLN A 561 -1.43 2.47 6.24
CA GLN A 561 -0.24 1.98 5.51
C GLN A 561 0.52 3.15 4.87
N ASN A 562 -0.21 4.18 4.44
CA ASN A 562 0.35 5.33 3.75
C ASN A 562 0.71 6.52 4.66
N GLN A 563 0.34 6.47 5.94
CA GLN A 563 0.55 7.53 6.94
C GLN A 563 0.92 6.92 8.31
N PRO A 564 2.05 6.21 8.41
CA PRO A 564 2.40 5.48 9.62
C PRO A 564 2.80 6.38 10.80
N TRP A 565 2.86 7.69 10.59
CA TRP A 565 3.10 8.70 11.63
C TRP A 565 1.82 9.09 12.39
N ALA A 566 0.63 8.80 11.83
CA ALA A 566 -0.63 9.21 12.41
C ALA A 566 -0.92 8.42 13.68
N GLN A 567 -1.14 9.11 14.80
CA GLN A 567 -1.40 8.48 16.10
C GLN A 567 -2.88 8.10 16.25
N SER A 568 -3.74 8.69 15.44
CA SER A 568 -5.19 8.51 15.45
C SER A 568 -5.76 8.54 14.04
N ILE A 569 -6.97 7.99 13.84
CA ILE A 569 -7.66 8.05 12.54
C ILE A 569 -7.97 9.50 12.16
N GLN A 570 -8.22 10.34 13.16
CA GLN A 570 -8.59 11.73 12.97
C GLN A 570 -7.45 12.56 12.35
N GLU A 571 -6.20 12.14 12.51
CA GLU A 571 -5.03 12.77 11.88
C GLU A 571 -4.84 12.38 10.42
N LEU A 572 -5.47 11.29 9.97
CA LEU A 572 -5.31 10.78 8.60
C LEU A 572 -5.87 11.77 7.60
N LYS A 573 -5.07 12.05 6.57
CA LYS A 573 -5.37 12.97 5.48
C LYS A 573 -5.51 12.23 4.16
N GLY A 574 -6.28 12.79 3.24
CA GLY A 574 -6.33 12.28 1.88
C GLY A 574 -7.59 12.67 1.14
N VAL A 575 -7.69 12.20 -0.08
CA VAL A 575 -8.85 12.40 -0.96
C VAL A 575 -9.46 11.04 -1.26
N VAL A 576 -10.77 10.92 -1.14
CA VAL A 576 -11.47 9.66 -1.35
C VAL A 576 -12.67 9.87 -2.26
N LEU A 577 -12.66 9.20 -3.41
CA LEU A 577 -13.81 9.13 -4.31
C LEU A 577 -14.67 7.92 -3.94
N VAL A 578 -15.97 8.10 -3.80
CA VAL A 578 -16.89 6.97 -3.59
C VAL A 578 -18.09 7.10 -4.49
N ASP A 579 -18.23 6.15 -5.41
CA ASP A 579 -19.34 6.06 -6.34
C ASP A 579 -20.54 5.38 -5.67
N GLU A 580 -21.74 5.92 -5.85
CA GLU A 580 -23.00 5.43 -5.28
C GLU A 580 -22.87 5.11 -3.77
N ILE A 581 -22.53 6.13 -2.98
CA ILE A 581 -22.35 5.96 -1.52
C ILE A 581 -23.61 5.40 -0.84
N ASP A 582 -24.78 5.65 -1.42
CA ASP A 582 -26.11 5.24 -0.95
C ASP A 582 -26.52 3.81 -1.29
N LEU A 583 -25.79 3.11 -2.17
CA LEU A 583 -26.16 1.78 -2.63
C LEU A 583 -26.25 0.76 -1.48
N HIS A 584 -27.33 -0.01 -1.45
CA HIS A 584 -27.70 -1.00 -0.41
C HIS A 584 -27.95 -0.43 1.00
N LEU A 585 -27.88 0.90 1.20
CA LEU A 585 -28.16 1.53 2.49
C LEU A 585 -29.65 1.85 2.64
N HIS A 586 -30.20 1.60 3.82
CA HIS A 586 -31.53 2.08 4.17
C HIS A 586 -31.56 3.63 4.18
N PRO A 587 -32.65 4.32 3.79
CA PRO A 587 -32.68 5.79 3.71
C PRO A 587 -32.25 6.52 5.00
N LYS A 588 -32.66 5.99 6.16
CA LYS A 588 -32.19 6.50 7.47
C LYS A 588 -30.66 6.48 7.59
N TRP A 589 -30.01 5.43 7.07
CA TRP A 589 -28.56 5.30 7.08
C TRP A 589 -27.88 6.18 6.05
N GLN A 590 -28.48 6.38 4.88
CA GLN A 590 -28.00 7.35 3.89
C GLN A 590 -27.88 8.75 4.52
N PHE A 591 -28.85 9.17 5.33
CA PHE A 591 -28.78 10.45 6.04
C PHE A 591 -27.64 10.54 7.08
N ILE A 592 -27.33 9.43 7.78
CA ILE A 592 -26.43 9.46 8.94
C ILE A 592 -24.98 9.13 8.56
N ILE A 593 -24.76 8.27 7.57
CA ILE A 593 -23.43 7.73 7.23
C ILE A 593 -22.43 8.82 6.88
N ILE A 594 -22.86 9.88 6.19
CA ILE A 594 -22.00 11.02 5.82
C ILE A 594 -21.48 11.73 7.06
N LYS A 595 -22.36 12.00 8.04
CA LYS A 595 -21.98 12.63 9.31
C LYS A 595 -20.98 11.77 10.07
N LYS A 596 -21.17 10.45 10.05
CA LYS A 596 -20.25 9.48 10.68
C LYS A 596 -18.90 9.45 9.99
N LEU A 597 -18.85 9.39 8.65
CA LEU A 597 -17.61 9.41 7.88
C LEU A 597 -16.84 10.71 8.10
N ARG A 598 -17.52 11.86 8.09
CA ARG A 598 -16.90 13.16 8.40
C ARG A 598 -16.31 13.19 9.82
N ALA A 599 -17.06 12.68 10.81
CA ALA A 599 -16.59 12.65 12.19
C ALA A 599 -15.38 11.70 12.36
N LEU A 600 -15.37 10.59 11.64
CA LEU A 600 -14.30 9.60 11.68
C LEU A 600 -13.03 10.11 10.96
N PHE A 601 -13.19 10.77 9.80
CA PHE A 601 -12.11 11.26 8.95
C PHE A 601 -12.20 12.77 8.70
N PRO A 602 -12.00 13.62 9.72
CA PRO A 602 -12.18 15.07 9.60
C PRO A 602 -11.21 15.75 8.63
N ASN A 603 -10.05 15.12 8.35
CA ASN A 603 -9.01 15.63 7.46
C ASN A 603 -9.00 14.95 6.07
N VAL A 604 -10.03 14.17 5.76
CA VAL A 604 -10.21 13.55 4.43
C VAL A 604 -11.24 14.32 3.63
N GLN A 605 -10.90 14.66 2.39
CA GLN A 605 -11.84 15.21 1.43
C GLN A 605 -12.54 14.08 0.67
N PHE A 606 -13.86 14.03 0.77
CA PHE A 606 -14.68 13.07 0.07
C PHE A 606 -15.34 13.68 -1.16
N VAL A 607 -15.31 12.93 -2.26
CA VAL A 607 -16.11 13.19 -3.46
C VAL A 607 -17.06 12.02 -3.66
N PHE A 608 -18.34 12.25 -3.40
CA PHE A 608 -19.38 11.25 -3.48
C PHE A 608 -20.16 11.39 -4.78
N SER A 609 -20.51 10.27 -5.41
CA SER A 609 -21.66 10.24 -6.30
C SER A 609 -22.86 9.65 -5.57
N THR A 610 -24.05 10.18 -5.85
CA THR A 610 -25.29 9.66 -5.26
C THR A 610 -26.51 9.99 -6.11
N HIS A 611 -27.54 9.16 -5.95
CA HIS A 611 -28.89 9.42 -6.45
C HIS A 611 -29.85 9.84 -5.34
N SER A 612 -29.41 9.77 -4.09
CA SER A 612 -30.30 9.87 -2.94
C SER A 612 -30.36 11.30 -2.38
N PRO A 613 -31.56 11.91 -2.33
CA PRO A 613 -31.79 13.14 -1.58
C PRO A 613 -31.47 13.02 -0.09
N ALA A 614 -31.49 11.81 0.48
CA ALA A 614 -31.18 11.59 1.89
C ALA A 614 -29.68 11.83 2.18
N ILE A 615 -28.80 11.51 1.23
CA ILE A 615 -27.35 11.81 1.35
C ILE A 615 -27.13 13.32 1.42
N ILE A 616 -27.78 14.09 0.55
CA ILE A 616 -27.66 15.55 0.51
C ILE A 616 -28.20 16.19 1.78
N GLN A 617 -29.28 15.67 2.36
CA GLN A 617 -29.75 16.15 3.67
C GLN A 617 -28.74 15.92 4.80
N GLY A 618 -27.95 14.84 4.72
CA GLY A 618 -26.91 14.48 5.68
C GLY A 618 -25.59 15.23 5.53
N ALA A 619 -25.37 15.88 4.38
CA ALA A 619 -24.16 16.63 4.05
C ALA A 619 -23.89 17.81 5.00
N SER A 620 -22.63 18.25 5.09
CA SER A 620 -22.29 19.52 5.77
C SER A 620 -22.84 20.75 5.06
N ASP A 621 -22.98 21.84 5.79
CA ASP A 621 -23.44 23.13 5.24
C ASP A 621 -22.46 23.71 4.21
N ASP A 622 -21.15 23.46 4.36
CA ASP A 622 -20.12 23.91 3.42
C ASP A 622 -19.99 23.01 2.18
N ALA A 623 -20.73 21.91 2.11
CA ALA A 623 -20.65 20.98 0.99
C ALA A 623 -20.99 21.62 -0.36
N ILE A 624 -20.25 21.18 -1.38
CA ILE A 624 -20.42 21.56 -2.78
C ILE A 624 -21.18 20.47 -3.51
N ILE A 625 -22.18 20.87 -4.32
CA ILE A 625 -23.05 19.94 -5.04
C ILE A 625 -23.08 20.33 -6.51
N TYR A 626 -22.87 19.34 -7.38
CA TYR A 626 -23.04 19.45 -8.82
C TYR A 626 -24.10 18.46 -9.31
N ARG A 627 -24.97 18.90 -10.22
CA ARG A 627 -25.79 17.99 -11.02
C ARG A 627 -25.05 17.64 -12.31
N VAL A 628 -24.71 16.36 -12.44
CA VAL A 628 -24.27 15.73 -13.68
C VAL A 628 -25.51 15.40 -14.50
N TYR A 629 -25.52 15.78 -15.77
CA TYR A 629 -26.59 15.44 -16.70
C TYR A 629 -26.04 15.18 -18.10
N ARG A 630 -26.70 14.30 -18.85
CA ARG A 630 -26.37 14.06 -20.25
C ARG A 630 -27.36 14.77 -21.16
N ASN A 631 -26.84 15.64 -22.03
CA ASN A 631 -27.68 16.35 -22.98
C ASN A 631 -28.19 15.38 -24.06
N GLU A 632 -29.50 15.20 -24.15
CA GLU A 632 -30.15 14.27 -25.08
C GLU A 632 -29.83 14.56 -26.54
N LYS A 633 -29.59 15.82 -26.92
CA LYS A 633 -29.38 16.23 -28.31
C LYS A 633 -28.01 15.85 -28.87
N ASP A 634 -26.96 15.89 -28.04
CA ASP A 634 -25.58 15.64 -28.46
C ASP A 634 -24.91 14.48 -27.70
N GLY A 635 -25.61 13.87 -26.74
CA GLY A 635 -25.13 12.76 -25.94
C GLY A 635 -23.96 13.12 -25.02
N LYS A 636 -23.71 14.41 -24.76
CA LYS A 636 -22.56 14.86 -23.96
C LYS A 636 -22.92 15.06 -22.50
N THR A 637 -22.05 14.56 -21.62
CA THR A 637 -22.13 14.78 -20.18
C THR A 637 -21.66 16.19 -19.85
N LYS A 638 -22.44 16.90 -19.03
CA LYS A 638 -22.15 18.25 -18.53
C LYS A 638 -22.42 18.32 -17.03
N LEU A 639 -21.92 19.38 -16.40
CA LEU A 639 -22.24 19.75 -15.02
C LEU A 639 -23.10 21.00 -15.00
N SER A 640 -23.95 21.12 -13.97
CA SER A 640 -24.60 22.37 -13.61
C SER A 640 -23.60 23.36 -13.01
N ASP A 641 -24.08 24.59 -12.79
CA ASP A 641 -23.44 25.50 -11.86
C ASP A 641 -23.39 24.90 -10.44
N VAL A 642 -22.50 25.44 -9.61
CA VAL A 642 -22.27 25.00 -8.23
C VAL A 642 -23.49 25.31 -7.36
N TYR A 643 -23.96 24.31 -6.62
CA TYR A 643 -24.89 24.49 -5.51
C TYR A 643 -24.15 24.32 -4.18
N TYR A 644 -24.45 25.17 -3.21
CA TYR A 644 -23.91 25.06 -1.85
C TYR A 644 -24.98 24.51 -0.92
N ARG A 645 -24.65 23.52 -0.11
CA ARG A 645 -25.62 22.86 0.77
C ARG A 645 -26.26 23.84 1.77
N LYS A 646 -25.52 24.80 2.32
CA LYS A 646 -26.04 25.89 3.17
C LYS A 646 -27.17 26.70 2.53
N ASN A 647 -27.24 26.76 1.20
CA ASN A 647 -28.31 27.49 0.50
C ASN A 647 -29.57 26.63 0.30
N LEU A 648 -29.54 25.36 0.73
CA LEU A 648 -30.62 24.39 0.59
C LEU A 648 -31.19 23.94 1.94
N ASP A 649 -30.70 24.49 3.06
CA ASP A 649 -31.06 24.13 4.44
C ASP A 649 -32.53 24.39 4.80
N HIS A 650 -33.13 25.41 4.18
CA HIS A 650 -34.54 25.74 4.32
C HIS A 650 -35.48 24.84 3.51
N LEU A 651 -34.96 24.04 2.57
CA LEU A 651 -35.79 23.20 1.73
C LEU A 651 -36.23 21.94 2.48
N MET A 652 -37.52 21.66 2.42
CA MET A 652 -38.03 20.34 2.77
C MET A 652 -37.58 19.30 1.73
N ILE A 653 -37.55 18.02 2.11
CA ILE A 653 -37.11 16.93 1.23
C ILE A 653 -37.94 16.85 -0.07
N ASN A 654 -39.24 17.08 0.00
CA ASN A 654 -40.12 17.13 -1.18
C ASN A 654 -39.69 18.24 -2.15
N SER A 655 -39.41 19.44 -1.64
CA SER A 655 -38.93 20.57 -2.43
C SER A 655 -37.56 20.30 -3.04
N LEU A 656 -36.67 19.60 -2.32
CA LEU A 656 -35.37 19.18 -2.85
C LEU A 656 -35.54 18.19 -4.00
N VAL A 657 -36.41 17.20 -3.84
CA VAL A 657 -36.66 16.14 -4.82
C VAL A 657 -37.29 16.68 -6.11
N THR A 658 -38.17 17.67 -6.01
CA THR A 658 -38.77 18.35 -7.17
C THR A 658 -37.91 19.49 -7.71
N SER A 659 -36.80 19.84 -7.03
CA SER A 659 -35.91 20.90 -7.49
C SER A 659 -35.16 20.50 -8.76
N PRO A 660 -34.57 21.46 -9.50
CA PRO A 660 -33.69 21.16 -10.62
C PRO A 660 -32.46 20.29 -10.29
N LEU A 661 -32.16 20.01 -9.01
CA LEU A 661 -31.07 19.09 -8.64
C LEU A 661 -31.44 17.62 -8.89
N PHE A 662 -32.69 17.25 -8.63
CA PHE A 662 -33.19 15.87 -8.75
C PHE A 662 -34.20 15.69 -9.88
N GLY A 663 -34.99 16.72 -10.19
CA GLY A 663 -35.83 16.79 -11.38
C GLY A 663 -37.07 15.89 -11.35
N MET A 664 -37.61 15.52 -10.18
CA MET A 664 -38.90 14.82 -10.14
C MET A 664 -40.07 15.76 -10.44
N ASP A 665 -41.01 15.31 -11.27
CA ASP A 665 -42.23 16.07 -11.61
C ASP A 665 -43.12 16.35 -10.40
N SER A 666 -43.19 15.41 -9.44
CA SER A 666 -43.95 15.56 -8.21
C SER A 666 -43.35 14.70 -7.10
N ALA A 667 -43.36 15.23 -5.88
CA ALA A 667 -43.06 14.45 -4.67
C ALA A 667 -44.29 13.70 -4.11
N ARG A 668 -45.47 13.84 -4.73
CA ARG A 668 -46.69 13.17 -4.29
C ARG A 668 -46.68 11.69 -4.69
N MET A 669 -47.21 10.85 -3.80
CA MET A 669 -47.43 9.42 -4.11
C MET A 669 -48.54 9.21 -5.15
N ASN A 670 -49.55 10.09 -5.19
CA ASN A 670 -50.54 10.13 -6.26
C ASN A 670 -50.45 11.48 -6.98
N SER A 671 -49.83 11.47 -8.17
CA SER A 671 -49.65 12.66 -9.00
C SER A 671 -50.96 13.24 -9.55
N THR A 672 -52.06 12.50 -9.49
CA THR A 672 -53.39 12.92 -9.98
C THR A 672 -54.32 13.45 -8.88
N ASN A 673 -53.89 13.42 -7.62
CA ASN A 673 -54.65 13.96 -6.50
C ASN A 673 -54.14 15.37 -6.17
N ASP A 674 -54.92 16.39 -6.56
CA ASP A 674 -54.59 17.81 -6.49
C ASP A 674 -55.04 18.53 -5.22
N ASN A 675 -55.47 17.79 -4.20
CA ASN A 675 -56.03 18.37 -2.98
C ASN A 675 -55.04 19.09 -2.03
N SER A 676 -53.74 19.19 -2.35
CA SER A 676 -52.76 19.95 -1.54
C SER A 676 -51.49 20.30 -2.32
N ASP A 677 -51.38 21.55 -2.78
CA ASP A 677 -50.29 22.07 -3.62
C ASP A 677 -48.91 21.94 -2.92
N THR A 678 -47.89 21.47 -3.65
CA THR A 678 -46.50 21.41 -3.16
C THR A 678 -45.79 22.77 -3.20
N SER A 679 -46.37 23.76 -3.87
CA SER A 679 -45.91 25.15 -3.84
C SER A 679 -46.11 25.83 -2.47
N ASP A 680 -47.02 25.30 -1.66
CA ASP A 680 -47.34 25.80 -0.32
C ASP A 680 -46.15 25.72 0.64
N SER A 681 -45.19 24.80 0.47
CA SER A 681 -44.04 24.67 1.38
C SER A 681 -43.10 25.89 1.37
N TYR A 682 -42.91 26.55 0.23
CA TYR A 682 -42.10 27.77 0.16
C TYR A 682 -42.84 28.98 0.76
N LEU A 683 -44.15 29.04 0.52
CA LEU A 683 -45.03 30.06 1.10
C LEU A 683 -45.12 29.88 2.64
N LEU A 684 -45.33 28.66 3.12
CA LEU A 684 -45.32 28.26 4.53
C LEU A 684 -43.98 28.57 5.19
N TYR A 685 -42.86 28.32 4.51
CA TYR A 685 -41.54 28.69 5.00
C TYR A 685 -41.39 30.20 5.17
N ARG A 686 -41.80 30.99 4.16
CA ARG A 686 -41.78 32.46 4.23
C ARG A 686 -42.69 33.01 5.33
N ILE A 687 -43.87 32.42 5.50
CA ILE A 687 -44.82 32.76 6.57
C ILE A 687 -44.20 32.43 7.94
N ASN A 688 -43.64 31.23 8.11
CA ASN A 688 -42.99 30.81 9.35
C ASN A 688 -41.78 31.68 9.72
N GLN A 689 -40.95 32.07 8.76
CA GLN A 689 -39.82 33.00 8.99
C GLN A 689 -40.29 34.36 9.51
N ARG A 690 -41.39 34.89 8.95
CA ARG A 690 -41.93 36.20 9.33
C ARG A 690 -42.61 36.15 10.69
N ILE A 691 -43.36 35.08 10.96
CA ILE A 691 -43.94 34.80 12.28
C ILE A 691 -42.82 34.66 13.33
N HIS A 692 -41.79 33.86 13.07
CA HIS A 692 -40.67 33.70 14.01
C HIS A 692 -39.96 35.02 14.31
N SER A 693 -39.71 35.84 13.29
CA SER A 693 -39.06 37.15 13.45
C SER A 693 -39.85 38.10 14.35
N GLU A 694 -41.17 38.12 14.17
CA GLU A 694 -42.09 38.97 14.96
C GLU A 694 -42.28 38.43 16.38
N LEU A 695 -42.35 37.11 16.57
CA LEU A 695 -42.40 36.47 17.89
C LEU A 695 -41.12 36.72 18.70
N GLU A 696 -39.94 36.69 18.05
CA GLU A 696 -38.67 37.01 18.69
C GLU A 696 -38.55 38.50 19.01
N ALA A 697 -39.03 39.40 18.15
CA ALA A 697 -39.13 40.83 18.46
C ALA A 697 -40.02 41.10 19.68
N ARG A 698 -41.15 40.40 19.80
CA ARG A 698 -42.07 40.52 20.95
C ARG A 698 -41.51 39.93 22.24
N LYS A 699 -40.82 38.78 22.17
CA LYS A 699 -40.05 38.25 23.32
C LYS A 699 -38.98 39.22 23.79
N ASN A 700 -38.24 39.83 22.88
CA ASN A 700 -37.23 40.84 23.19
C ASN A 700 -37.82 42.12 23.81
N SER A 701 -39.11 42.40 23.57
CA SER A 701 -39.87 43.48 24.21
C SER A 701 -40.51 43.10 25.56
N GLY A 702 -40.32 41.87 26.04
CA GLY A 702 -40.74 41.42 27.38
C GLY A 702 -42.06 40.63 27.44
N GLN A 703 -42.67 40.27 26.31
CA GLN A 703 -43.85 39.39 26.29
C GLN A 703 -43.43 37.92 26.27
N VAL A 704 -43.69 37.19 27.37
CA VAL A 704 -43.23 35.80 27.58
C VAL A 704 -44.31 34.76 27.24
N PHE A 705 -45.58 35.15 27.13
CA PHE A 705 -46.69 34.25 26.80
C PHE A 705 -47.57 34.87 25.73
N ILE A 706 -47.91 34.07 24.72
CA ILE A 706 -48.74 34.47 23.58
C ILE A 706 -49.88 33.44 23.52
N THR A 707 -51.11 33.94 23.56
CA THR A 707 -52.33 33.12 23.50
C THR A 707 -52.66 32.72 22.06
N GLU A 708 -53.43 31.65 21.85
CA GLU A 708 -53.85 31.21 20.50
C GLU A 708 -54.54 32.35 19.73
N SER A 709 -55.34 33.17 20.40
CA SER A 709 -56.00 34.35 19.80
C SER A 709 -55.01 35.41 19.29
N GLU A 710 -53.88 35.61 19.96
CA GLU A 710 -52.86 36.59 19.55
C GLU A 710 -52.00 36.06 18.40
N ILE A 711 -51.87 34.73 18.28
CA ILE A 711 -51.27 34.05 17.13
C ILE A 711 -52.17 34.23 15.91
N ASP A 712 -53.47 34.00 16.06
CA ASP A 712 -54.44 34.15 14.98
C ASP A 712 -54.53 35.60 14.47
N GLU A 713 -54.55 36.60 15.38
CA GLU A 713 -54.48 38.01 14.99
C GLU A 713 -53.18 38.38 14.27
N LEU A 714 -52.05 37.77 14.67
CA LEU A 714 -50.77 38.01 14.02
C LEU A 714 -50.75 37.44 12.60
N ILE A 715 -51.30 36.24 12.42
CA ILE A 715 -51.45 35.60 11.11
C ILE A 715 -52.35 36.47 10.22
N ASP A 716 -53.50 36.91 10.73
CA ASP A 716 -54.42 37.78 9.99
C ASP A 716 -53.80 39.12 9.60
N LYS A 717 -52.99 39.72 10.48
CA LYS A 717 -52.28 40.96 10.19
C LYS A 717 -51.24 40.77 9.07
N LEU A 718 -50.42 39.71 9.16
CA LEU A 718 -49.39 39.42 8.16
C LEU A 718 -49.99 39.09 6.79
N LEU A 719 -51.13 38.39 6.77
CA LEU A 719 -51.87 38.09 5.54
C LEU A 719 -52.44 39.36 4.89
N ARG A 720 -52.92 40.33 5.68
CA ARG A 720 -53.39 41.63 5.16
C ARG A 720 -52.25 42.49 4.59
N GLU A 721 -51.12 42.58 5.30
CA GLU A 721 -49.96 43.36 4.85
C GLU A 721 -49.37 42.86 3.53
N ASP A 722 -49.37 41.54 3.28
CA ASP A 722 -48.87 40.97 2.01
C ASP A 722 -49.90 41.09 0.88
N LEU A 723 -51.21 41.11 1.17
CA LEU A 723 -52.27 41.36 0.18
C LEU A 723 -52.34 42.82 -0.28
N ASP A 724 -52.01 43.78 0.58
CA ASP A 724 -51.99 45.22 0.26
C ASP A 724 -50.69 45.68 -0.44
N SER A 725 -49.69 44.80 -0.59
CA SER A 725 -48.39 45.13 -1.19
C SER A 725 -48.29 44.97 -2.72
N ASN A 726 -49.42 44.68 -3.39
CA ASN A 726 -49.52 44.44 -4.83
C ASN A 726 -50.34 45.52 -5.60
N ASP A 727 -50.54 46.71 -5.04
CA ASP A 727 -51.04 47.89 -5.78
C ASP A 727 -49.91 48.81 -6.26
#